data_AF-A0A7C4TZV7-F1
#
_entry.id   AF-A0A7C4TZV7-F1
#
_cell.length_a   1.000
_cell.length_b   1.000
_cell.length_c   1.000
_cell.angle_alpha   90.00
_cell.angle_beta   90.00
_cell.angle_gamma   90.00
#
_symmetry.space_group_name_H-M   'P 1'
#
loop_
_entity.id
_entity.type
_entity.pdbx_description
1 polymer ?
#
loop_
_entity_poly.entity_id
_entity_poly.type
_entity_poly.pdbx_seq_one_letter_code
_entity_poly.pdbx_strand_id
1 'polypeptide(L)'
;MPKNQIQSSEKRERIRIIPFLLSLSLFVIGIVLLWFGLTLSSDPIFFDFVKTYLKDLRPTPAMLEQIDYKIFAIADIFKKAGLFLSIISFILAYLILKGFVPFGKIKIFLEKIYVNFGGKAGVRKISFIIGASTIFLCGYILILFSMGLKFFGITMTRYHFPLALGLTIVSMLMLSKFFFNREYIKMFVVSMAVFVFMFLISFLFGNLFYDTAFDSLAYHQEIIIRLTQGWDLYSLNNPLHTKDFINSHTYTQTKAAEICSASLVKFDGLIESGKTFNFLMIFSSFFIAFYAATVFPWISIRVATLISALLAFNPVSVYQSASYYIDGQLSSILLCLFSLAVILLTEKKFLYVFFIFLSIIIASNLKLTGLVYSFVVASILAVLLFFREDFKMFFASSLMFLSAALIAIFLVGFNPYVTNHIYHGHIFYPFFCKNPVQVIEHAPPSMKGKNQIEKAFASIFSECENFYVGHLTEYSFKFPLFVSAHELTCFANTDTRASGFGPLFAAMFIVSLLVIFSIIFIDWKTGAIISLFFLWILASGFIITEPWWARFVPQIYFAPISTILVSYKFNSKVLKFLRNFLLFLAIANILLISMVYYTSQYATSASLERQLKETANSYKKIYIYFPYGTFASLYRLKSAGIDAVPVDANYFKEAPQKISADFFSGFFIGEKKENQK
;
A
#
# COMPACT_ATOMS: atom_id res chain seq x y z
N MET A 1 -21.44 -52.02 23.23
CA MET A 1 -21.49 -50.73 22.51
C MET A 1 -20.40 -50.72 21.46
N PRO A 2 -20.69 -50.45 20.17
CA PRO A 2 -19.71 -50.64 19.12
C PRO A 2 -18.69 -49.49 19.09
N LYS A 3 -17.40 -49.83 18.96
CA LYS A 3 -16.22 -48.92 18.87
C LYS A 3 -16.42 -47.74 17.89
N ASN A 4 -17.28 -47.87 16.88
CA ASN A 4 -17.61 -46.82 15.92
C ASN A 4 -18.40 -45.64 16.53
N GLN A 5 -19.22 -45.86 17.57
CA GLN A 5 -19.92 -44.77 18.26
C GLN A 5 -18.98 -43.95 19.15
N ILE A 6 -18.02 -44.61 19.81
CA ILE A 6 -17.03 -43.96 20.69
C ILE A 6 -16.08 -43.08 19.87
N GLN A 7 -15.55 -43.57 18.75
CA GLN A 7 -14.74 -42.76 17.82
C GLN A 7 -15.52 -41.58 17.22
N SER A 8 -16.83 -41.70 17.01
CA SER A 8 -17.66 -40.60 16.52
C SER A 8 -17.94 -39.54 17.61
N SER A 9 -18.02 -39.96 18.88
CA SER A 9 -18.22 -39.07 20.04
C SER A 9 -16.95 -38.29 20.40
N GLU A 10 -15.78 -38.95 20.43
CA GLU A 10 -14.50 -38.30 20.67
C GLU A 10 -14.15 -37.29 19.56
N LYS A 11 -14.48 -37.61 18.31
CA LYS A 11 -14.27 -36.70 17.18
C LYS A 11 -15.22 -35.49 17.27
N ARG A 12 -16.46 -35.68 17.74
CA ARG A 12 -17.42 -34.58 18.01
C ARG A 12 -17.00 -33.72 19.20
N GLU A 13 -16.44 -34.31 20.26
CA GLU A 13 -15.89 -33.57 21.40
C GLU A 13 -14.64 -32.78 21.03
N ARG A 14 -13.67 -33.36 20.32
CA ARG A 14 -12.48 -32.63 19.83
C ARG A 14 -12.84 -31.47 18.90
N ILE A 15 -13.91 -31.61 18.09
CA ILE A 15 -14.44 -30.53 17.24
C ILE A 15 -14.98 -29.34 18.05
N ARG A 16 -15.38 -29.54 19.32
CA ARG A 16 -15.89 -28.48 20.20
C ARG A 16 -14.82 -27.91 21.14
N ILE A 17 -13.93 -28.77 21.66
CA ILE A 17 -12.91 -28.39 22.65
C ILE A 17 -11.92 -27.39 22.06
N ILE A 18 -11.39 -27.63 20.85
CA ILE A 18 -10.37 -26.74 20.26
C ILE A 18 -10.92 -25.32 19.99
N PRO A 19 -12.08 -25.15 19.32
CA PRO A 19 -12.66 -23.81 19.13
C PRO A 19 -13.05 -23.14 20.45
N PHE A 20 -13.52 -23.90 21.44
CA PHE A 20 -13.84 -23.38 22.77
C PHE A 20 -12.60 -22.85 23.48
N LEU A 21 -11.52 -23.63 23.54
CA LEU A 21 -10.24 -23.21 24.12
C LEU A 21 -9.68 -21.99 23.40
N LEU A 22 -9.74 -21.96 22.06
CA LEU A 22 -9.31 -20.79 21.28
C LEU A 22 -10.13 -19.54 21.64
N SER A 23 -11.46 -19.66 21.74
CA SER A 23 -12.31 -18.54 22.15
C SER A 23 -12.02 -18.09 23.59
N LEU A 24 -11.75 -19.00 24.51
CA LEU A 24 -11.38 -18.65 25.88
C LEU A 24 -10.02 -17.95 25.94
N SER A 25 -9.03 -18.41 25.16
CA SER A 25 -7.74 -17.73 25.06
C SER A 25 -7.88 -16.31 24.51
N LEU A 26 -8.70 -16.12 23.47
CA LEU A 26 -9.00 -14.79 22.92
C LEU A 26 -9.73 -13.90 23.93
N PHE A 27 -10.60 -14.48 24.76
CA PHE A 27 -11.27 -13.76 25.84
C PHE A 27 -10.28 -13.24 26.88
N VAL A 28 -9.37 -14.08 27.35
CA VAL A 28 -8.32 -13.69 28.30
C VAL A 28 -7.44 -12.60 27.70
N ILE A 29 -7.02 -12.75 26.43
CA ILE A 29 -6.26 -11.71 25.72
C ILE A 29 -7.06 -10.41 25.68
N GLY A 30 -8.35 -10.47 25.37
CA GLY A 30 -9.23 -9.30 25.36
C GLY A 30 -9.27 -8.58 26.71
N ILE A 31 -9.40 -9.31 27.82
CA ILE A 31 -9.40 -8.73 29.17
C ILE A 31 -8.05 -8.07 29.48
N VAL A 32 -6.94 -8.73 29.16
CA VAL A 32 -5.60 -8.18 29.39
C VAL A 32 -5.39 -6.89 28.61
N LEU A 33 -5.83 -6.84 27.34
CA LEU A 33 -5.76 -5.62 26.53
C LEU A 33 -6.64 -4.49 27.12
N LEU A 34 -7.84 -4.82 27.59
CA LEU A 34 -8.74 -3.86 28.23
C LEU A 34 -8.13 -3.30 29.52
N TRP A 35 -7.60 -4.16 30.38
CA TRP A 35 -6.91 -3.77 31.61
C TRP A 35 -5.72 -2.87 31.31
N PHE A 36 -4.86 -3.28 30.37
CA PHE A 36 -3.71 -2.49 29.93
C PHE A 36 -4.12 -1.10 29.45
N GLY A 37 -5.15 -1.00 28.62
CA GLY A 37 -5.67 0.29 28.14
C GLY A 37 -6.22 1.17 29.27
N LEU A 38 -6.89 0.60 30.28
CA LEU A 38 -7.35 1.33 31.47
C LEU A 38 -6.17 1.90 32.26
N THR A 39 -5.19 1.06 32.58
CA THR A 39 -4.02 1.44 33.39
C THR A 39 -3.13 2.47 32.69
N LEU A 40 -2.90 2.32 31.37
CA LEU A 40 -2.03 3.21 30.58
C LEU A 40 -2.44 4.69 30.66
N SER A 41 -3.73 4.98 30.80
CA SER A 41 -4.27 6.34 30.84
C SER A 41 -4.58 6.87 32.23
N SER A 42 -4.55 6.04 33.26
CA SER A 42 -5.08 6.38 34.60
C SER A 42 -4.06 6.27 35.73
N ASP A 43 -2.96 5.53 35.55
CA ASP A 43 -1.89 5.40 36.53
C ASP A 43 -0.75 6.40 36.23
N PRO A 44 -0.55 7.43 37.06
CA PRO A 44 0.49 8.44 36.84
C PRO A 44 1.91 7.88 36.82
N ILE A 45 2.20 6.82 37.60
CA ILE A 45 3.53 6.22 37.69
C ILE A 45 3.83 5.45 36.41
N PHE A 46 2.85 4.67 35.93
CA PHE A 46 2.99 3.93 34.68
C PHE A 46 3.09 4.88 33.47
N PHE A 47 2.33 5.97 33.51
CA PHE A 47 2.38 7.03 32.50
C PHE A 47 3.75 7.70 32.41
N ASP A 48 4.34 8.09 33.55
CA ASP A 48 5.69 8.67 33.60
C ASP A 48 6.78 7.66 33.21
N PHE A 49 6.62 6.39 33.57
CA PHE A 49 7.51 5.31 33.13
C PHE A 49 7.53 5.18 31.61
N VAL A 50 6.34 5.13 30.98
CA VAL A 50 6.21 5.06 29.51
C VAL A 50 6.78 6.32 28.86
N LYS A 51 6.50 7.51 29.40
CA LYS A 51 7.03 8.78 28.91
C LYS A 51 8.56 8.83 28.96
N THR A 52 9.16 8.26 30.01
CA THR A 52 10.62 8.17 30.16
C THR A 52 11.23 7.22 29.14
N TYR A 53 10.65 6.03 28.95
CA TYR A 53 11.17 5.07 27.96
C TYR A 53 10.97 5.54 26.52
N LEU A 54 9.88 6.27 26.24
CA LEU A 54 9.64 6.87 24.93
C LEU A 54 10.60 8.03 24.64
N LYS A 55 11.15 8.73 25.65
CA LYS A 55 12.23 9.72 25.44
C LYS A 55 13.49 9.09 24.87
N ASP A 56 13.80 7.84 25.26
CA ASP A 56 14.97 7.12 24.78
C ASP A 56 14.85 6.70 23.31
N LEU A 57 13.63 6.67 22.76
CA LEU A 57 13.34 6.45 21.33
C LEU A 57 13.54 7.70 20.46
N ARG A 58 14.15 8.77 21.01
CA ARG A 58 14.49 10.04 20.33
C ARG A 58 13.34 10.73 19.58
N PRO A 59 12.13 10.88 20.14
CA PRO A 59 11.10 11.73 19.56
C PRO A 59 11.58 13.19 19.50
N THR A 60 11.05 13.98 18.56
CA THR A 60 11.36 15.41 18.52
C THR A 60 10.90 16.10 19.82
N PRO A 61 11.51 17.22 20.24
CA PRO A 61 11.10 17.93 21.45
C PRO A 61 9.60 18.32 21.47
N ALA A 62 9.02 18.65 20.32
CA ALA A 62 7.59 18.91 20.18
C ALA A 62 6.72 17.65 20.39
N MET A 63 7.19 16.48 19.95
CA MET A 63 6.55 15.19 20.24
C MET A 63 6.60 14.84 21.73
N LEU A 64 7.61 15.31 22.48
CA LEU A 64 7.73 15.09 23.93
C LEU A 64 6.77 15.97 24.74
N GLU A 65 6.52 17.21 24.32
CA GLU A 65 5.53 18.10 24.94
C GLU A 65 4.10 17.58 24.77
N GLN A 66 3.85 16.82 23.70
CA GLN A 66 2.53 16.32 23.32
C GLN A 66 2.36 14.80 23.41
N ILE A 67 3.33 14.12 24.01
CA ILE A 67 3.35 12.66 24.14
C ILE A 67 2.11 12.11 24.85
N ASP A 68 1.56 12.91 25.75
CA ASP A 68 0.38 12.61 26.53
C ASP A 68 -0.82 12.32 25.60
N TYR A 69 -1.00 13.08 24.52
CA TYR A 69 -2.07 12.86 23.54
C TYR A 69 -1.97 11.50 22.85
N LYS A 70 -0.75 11.09 22.44
CA LYS A 70 -0.53 9.80 21.79
C LYS A 70 -0.74 8.64 22.76
N ILE A 71 -0.29 8.78 24.01
CA ILE A 71 -0.52 7.77 25.06
C ILE A 71 -2.02 7.59 25.32
N PHE A 72 -2.79 8.68 25.45
CA PHE A 72 -4.25 8.60 25.61
C PHE A 72 -4.94 7.94 24.41
N ALA A 73 -4.52 8.24 23.18
CA ALA A 73 -5.07 7.61 21.99
C ALA A 73 -4.77 6.11 21.94
N ILE A 74 -3.53 5.71 22.25
CA ILE A 74 -3.12 4.30 22.33
C ILE A 74 -3.92 3.57 23.41
N ALA A 75 -4.09 4.18 24.59
CA ALA A 75 -4.89 3.63 25.66
C ALA A 75 -6.33 3.36 25.23
N ASP A 76 -6.95 4.29 24.48
CA ASP A 76 -8.30 4.12 23.94
C ASP A 76 -8.39 2.96 22.92
N ILE A 77 -7.38 2.77 22.06
CA ILE A 77 -7.31 1.59 21.17
C ILE A 77 -7.36 0.31 21.99
N PHE A 78 -6.49 0.18 22.99
CA PHE A 78 -6.39 -1.03 23.80
C PHE A 78 -7.69 -1.30 24.58
N LYS A 79 -8.34 -0.25 25.09
CA LYS A 79 -9.67 -0.37 25.72
C LYS A 79 -10.71 -0.91 24.74
N LYS A 80 -10.88 -0.26 23.59
CA LYS A 80 -11.89 -0.64 22.58
C LYS A 80 -11.64 -2.03 22.01
N ALA A 81 -10.40 -2.33 21.63
CA ALA A 81 -10.01 -3.63 21.09
C ALA A 81 -10.17 -4.74 22.13
N GLY A 82 -9.71 -4.51 23.36
CA GLY A 82 -9.85 -5.44 24.47
C GLY A 82 -11.31 -5.74 24.79
N LEU A 83 -12.15 -4.71 24.87
CA LEU A 83 -13.59 -4.85 25.10
C LEU A 83 -14.28 -5.65 23.98
N PHE A 84 -14.03 -5.27 22.72
CA PHE A 84 -14.60 -5.94 21.55
C PHE A 84 -14.19 -7.41 21.46
N LEU A 85 -12.90 -7.69 21.62
CA LEU A 85 -12.37 -9.06 21.58
C LEU A 85 -12.96 -9.90 22.71
N SER A 86 -13.06 -9.34 23.92
CA SER A 86 -13.67 -10.02 25.07
C SER A 86 -15.14 -10.35 24.81
N ILE A 87 -15.94 -9.38 24.36
CA ILE A 87 -17.37 -9.60 24.11
C ILE A 87 -17.58 -10.67 23.03
N ILE A 88 -16.91 -10.57 21.88
CA ILE A 88 -17.10 -11.51 20.78
C ILE A 88 -16.63 -12.91 21.16
N SER A 89 -15.45 -13.02 21.76
CA SER A 89 -14.90 -14.32 22.13
C SER A 89 -15.73 -15.01 23.22
N PHE A 90 -16.27 -14.24 24.18
CA PHE A 90 -17.21 -14.74 25.17
C PHE A 90 -18.53 -15.24 24.55
N ILE A 91 -19.13 -14.45 23.65
CA ILE A 91 -20.35 -14.85 22.92
C ILE A 91 -20.06 -16.14 22.12
N LEU A 92 -18.92 -16.21 21.43
CA LEU A 92 -18.54 -17.39 20.66
C LEU A 92 -18.37 -18.62 21.57
N ALA A 93 -17.68 -18.47 22.71
CA ALA A 93 -17.48 -19.53 23.70
C ALA A 93 -18.82 -20.03 24.25
N TYR A 94 -19.72 -19.11 24.62
CA TYR A 94 -21.06 -19.43 25.12
C TYR A 94 -21.91 -20.16 24.07
N LEU A 95 -21.89 -19.72 22.81
CA LEU A 95 -22.58 -20.39 21.72
C LEU A 95 -22.03 -21.81 21.49
N ILE A 96 -20.70 -22.00 21.54
CA ILE A 96 -20.06 -23.32 21.42
C ILE A 96 -20.49 -24.24 22.56
N LEU A 97 -20.58 -23.73 23.80
CA LEU A 97 -21.10 -24.48 24.96
C LEU A 97 -22.57 -24.89 24.78
N LYS A 98 -23.40 -24.04 24.17
CA LYS A 98 -24.79 -24.35 23.80
C LYS A 98 -24.91 -25.29 22.59
N GLY A 99 -23.80 -25.83 22.09
CA GLY A 99 -23.78 -26.80 21.00
C GLY A 99 -23.81 -26.19 19.60
N PHE A 100 -23.73 -24.85 19.47
CA PHE A 100 -23.59 -24.19 18.19
C PHE A 100 -22.18 -24.43 17.63
N VAL A 101 -22.09 -25.05 16.45
CA VAL A 101 -20.81 -25.29 15.75
C VAL A 101 -20.74 -24.35 14.55
N PRO A 102 -20.32 -23.07 14.74
CA PRO A 102 -20.36 -22.04 13.68
C PRO A 102 -19.60 -22.49 12.42
N PHE A 103 -18.41 -23.06 12.62
CA PHE A 103 -17.53 -23.46 11.54
C PHE A 103 -18.11 -24.56 10.64
N GLY A 104 -18.94 -25.46 11.18
CA GLY A 104 -19.57 -26.53 10.40
C GLY A 104 -20.62 -25.99 9.42
N LYS A 105 -21.50 -25.11 9.91
CA LYS A 105 -22.56 -24.49 9.08
C LYS A 105 -21.97 -23.52 8.05
N ILE A 106 -20.99 -22.70 8.45
CA ILE A 106 -20.27 -21.79 7.54
C ILE A 106 -19.56 -22.57 6.45
N LYS A 107 -18.88 -23.68 6.79
CA LYS A 107 -18.20 -24.51 5.80
C LYS A 107 -19.18 -25.06 4.75
N ILE A 108 -20.31 -25.63 5.17
CA ILE A 108 -21.33 -26.16 4.23
C ILE A 108 -21.89 -25.04 3.35
N PHE A 109 -22.15 -23.87 3.93
CA PHE A 109 -22.63 -22.71 3.18
C PHE A 109 -21.60 -22.22 2.14
N LEU A 110 -20.32 -22.10 2.54
CA LEU A 110 -19.23 -21.73 1.64
C LEU A 110 -19.01 -22.78 0.54
N GLU A 111 -19.15 -24.07 0.85
CA GLU A 111 -19.08 -25.15 -0.15
C GLU A 111 -20.23 -25.05 -1.16
N LYS A 112 -21.46 -24.77 -0.71
CA LYS A 112 -22.60 -24.52 -1.60
C LYS A 112 -22.36 -23.31 -2.50
N ILE A 113 -21.88 -22.20 -1.94
CA ILE A 113 -21.53 -20.98 -2.71
C ILE A 113 -20.43 -21.31 -3.74
N TYR A 114 -19.39 -22.01 -3.32
CA TYR A 114 -18.28 -22.40 -4.17
C TYR A 114 -18.73 -23.23 -5.37
N VAL A 115 -19.58 -24.23 -5.16
CA VAL A 115 -20.17 -25.04 -6.24
C VAL A 115 -21.08 -24.19 -7.12
N ASN A 116 -21.90 -23.32 -6.53
CA ASN A 116 -22.81 -22.42 -7.26
C ASN A 116 -22.09 -21.39 -8.14
N PHE A 117 -20.81 -21.12 -7.87
CA PHE A 117 -19.93 -20.29 -8.69
C PHE A 117 -19.05 -21.10 -9.64
N GLY A 118 -19.36 -22.36 -9.93
CA GLY A 118 -18.56 -23.18 -10.86
C GLY A 118 -17.21 -23.63 -10.28
N GLY A 119 -17.11 -23.74 -8.96
CA GLY A 119 -15.92 -24.21 -8.24
C GLY A 119 -14.71 -23.30 -8.44
N LYS A 120 -13.51 -23.90 -8.47
CA LYS A 120 -12.23 -23.16 -8.54
C LYS A 120 -12.16 -22.28 -9.77
N ALA A 121 -12.65 -22.77 -10.92
CA ALA A 121 -12.57 -22.07 -12.19
C ALA A 121 -13.43 -20.80 -12.22
N GLY A 122 -14.66 -20.87 -11.69
CA GLY A 122 -15.51 -19.69 -11.67
C GLY A 122 -15.15 -18.68 -10.57
N VAL A 123 -14.72 -19.12 -9.38
CA VAL A 123 -14.17 -18.18 -8.37
C VAL A 123 -12.91 -17.48 -8.90
N ARG A 124 -12.05 -18.21 -9.63
CA ARG A 124 -10.91 -17.62 -10.34
C ARG A 124 -11.37 -16.52 -11.29
N LYS A 125 -12.28 -16.80 -12.23
CA LYS A 125 -12.81 -15.82 -13.18
C LYS A 125 -13.46 -14.60 -12.51
N ILE A 126 -14.28 -14.80 -11.47
CA ILE A 126 -14.87 -13.70 -10.68
C ILE A 126 -13.78 -12.81 -10.08
N SER A 127 -12.71 -13.42 -9.54
CA SER A 127 -11.57 -12.68 -9.00
C SER A 127 -10.92 -11.80 -10.07
N PHE A 128 -10.76 -12.30 -11.30
CA PHE A 128 -10.24 -11.45 -12.39
C PHE A 128 -11.13 -10.23 -12.63
N ILE A 129 -12.45 -10.42 -12.72
CA ILE A 129 -13.41 -9.35 -12.98
C ILE A 129 -13.28 -8.28 -11.90
N ILE A 130 -13.26 -8.68 -10.63
CA ILE A 130 -13.14 -7.76 -9.48
C ILE A 130 -11.81 -7.00 -9.53
N GLY A 131 -10.68 -7.70 -9.71
CA GLY A 131 -9.36 -7.05 -9.80
C GLY A 131 -9.26 -6.09 -10.99
N ALA A 132 -9.71 -6.53 -12.16
CA ALA A 132 -9.76 -5.73 -13.38
C ALA A 132 -10.61 -4.45 -13.24
N SER A 133 -11.63 -4.47 -12.38
CA SER A 133 -12.55 -3.33 -12.18
C SER A 133 -11.81 -2.08 -11.66
N THR A 134 -10.85 -2.26 -10.76
CA THR A 134 -10.04 -1.13 -10.27
C THR A 134 -9.08 -0.60 -11.33
N ILE A 135 -8.46 -1.50 -12.11
CA ILE A 135 -7.59 -1.11 -13.23
C ILE A 135 -8.40 -0.30 -14.27
N PHE A 136 -9.63 -0.74 -14.55
CA PHE A 136 -10.55 0.00 -15.40
C PHE A 136 -10.91 1.36 -14.81
N LEU A 137 -11.29 1.44 -13.54
CA LEU A 137 -11.66 2.69 -12.90
C LEU A 137 -10.52 3.72 -13.01
N CYS A 138 -9.30 3.35 -12.60
CA CYS A 138 -8.14 4.23 -12.72
C CYS A 138 -7.85 4.58 -14.18
N GLY A 139 -7.82 3.59 -15.07
CA GLY A 139 -7.56 3.80 -16.50
C GLY A 139 -8.57 4.76 -17.16
N TYR A 140 -9.85 4.61 -16.87
CA TYR A 140 -10.91 5.49 -17.38
C TYR A 140 -10.80 6.90 -16.81
N ILE A 141 -10.54 7.08 -15.51
CA ILE A 141 -10.33 8.42 -14.94
C ILE A 141 -9.17 9.12 -15.66
N LEU A 142 -8.03 8.44 -15.82
CA LEU A 142 -6.85 9.01 -16.48
C LEU A 142 -7.13 9.40 -17.93
N ILE A 143 -7.75 8.51 -18.71
CA ILE A 143 -8.04 8.75 -20.12
C ILE A 143 -9.10 9.84 -20.29
N LEU A 144 -10.20 9.78 -19.53
CA LEU A 144 -11.28 10.79 -19.60
C LEU A 144 -10.76 12.18 -19.24
N PHE A 145 -10.01 12.30 -18.14
CA PHE A 145 -9.42 13.58 -17.75
C PHE A 145 -8.43 14.10 -18.80
N SER A 146 -7.51 13.26 -19.25
CA SER A 146 -6.46 13.67 -20.20
C SER A 146 -7.03 14.06 -21.56
N MET A 147 -7.99 13.29 -22.11
CA MET A 147 -8.64 13.61 -23.37
C MET A 147 -9.58 14.83 -23.23
N GLY A 148 -10.35 14.89 -22.14
CA GLY A 148 -11.22 16.02 -21.83
C GLY A 148 -10.45 17.34 -21.76
N LEU A 149 -9.33 17.33 -21.05
CA LEU A 149 -8.49 18.50 -20.91
C LEU A 149 -7.79 18.86 -22.23
N LYS A 150 -7.13 17.89 -22.89
CA LYS A 150 -6.34 18.14 -24.11
C LYS A 150 -7.16 18.63 -25.30
N PHE A 151 -8.33 18.02 -25.53
CA PHE A 151 -9.11 18.29 -26.74
C PHE A 151 -10.27 19.25 -26.54
N PHE A 152 -10.75 19.39 -25.30
CA PHE A 152 -11.94 20.19 -24.98
C PHE A 152 -11.71 21.25 -23.90
N GLY A 153 -10.50 21.35 -23.33
CA GLY A 153 -10.21 22.29 -22.25
C GLY A 153 -10.98 22.00 -20.96
N ILE A 154 -11.51 20.78 -20.80
CA ILE A 154 -12.32 20.41 -19.63
C ILE A 154 -11.38 20.05 -18.48
N THR A 155 -11.31 20.92 -17.48
CA THR A 155 -10.57 20.68 -16.24
C THR A 155 -11.30 19.69 -15.32
N MET A 156 -10.70 19.31 -14.19
CA MET A 156 -11.28 18.32 -13.27
C MET A 156 -12.67 18.76 -12.77
N THR A 157 -13.69 17.99 -13.14
CA THR A 157 -15.09 18.20 -12.75
C THR A 157 -15.61 17.07 -11.84
N ARG A 158 -16.70 17.34 -11.12
CA ARG A 158 -17.40 16.35 -10.28
C ARG A 158 -17.96 15.13 -11.05
N TYR A 159 -17.95 15.17 -12.39
CA TYR A 159 -18.50 14.11 -13.23
C TYR A 159 -17.46 13.08 -13.70
N HIS A 160 -16.16 13.36 -13.56
CA HIS A 160 -15.11 12.43 -14.00
C HIS A 160 -15.19 11.08 -13.27
N PHE A 161 -15.32 11.12 -11.94
CA PHE A 161 -15.42 9.90 -11.13
C PHE A 161 -16.70 9.09 -11.41
N PRO A 162 -17.93 9.65 -11.36
CA PRO A 162 -19.14 8.91 -11.70
C PRO A 162 -19.16 8.35 -13.13
N LEU A 163 -18.63 9.09 -14.11
CA LEU A 163 -18.58 8.63 -15.49
C LEU A 163 -17.62 7.43 -15.64
N ALA A 164 -16.42 7.52 -15.07
CA ALA A 164 -15.46 6.42 -15.06
C ALA A 164 -16.00 5.19 -14.32
N LEU A 165 -16.75 5.39 -13.22
CA LEU A 165 -17.43 4.32 -12.50
C LEU A 165 -18.51 3.65 -13.39
N GLY A 166 -19.32 4.43 -14.11
CA GLY A 166 -20.30 3.92 -15.07
C GLY A 166 -19.66 3.06 -16.16
N LEU A 167 -18.56 3.54 -16.76
CA LEU A 167 -17.78 2.76 -17.75
C LEU A 167 -17.20 1.48 -17.14
N THR A 168 -16.73 1.54 -15.90
CA THR A 168 -16.23 0.36 -15.16
C THR A 168 -17.32 -0.69 -15.01
N ILE A 169 -18.54 -0.29 -14.63
CA ILE A 169 -19.69 -1.19 -14.47
C ILE A 169 -20.04 -1.86 -15.81
N VAL A 170 -20.07 -1.10 -16.90
CA VAL A 170 -20.28 -1.66 -18.26
C VAL A 170 -19.20 -2.67 -18.61
N SER A 171 -17.93 -2.36 -18.34
CA SER A 171 -16.81 -3.27 -18.59
C SER A 171 -16.86 -4.53 -17.73
N MET A 172 -17.32 -4.44 -16.47
CA MET A 172 -17.58 -5.62 -15.63
C MET A 172 -18.65 -6.53 -16.23
N LEU A 173 -19.74 -5.96 -16.76
CA LEU A 173 -20.78 -6.71 -17.45
C LEU A 173 -20.23 -7.41 -18.70
N MET A 174 -19.41 -6.71 -19.49
CA MET A 174 -18.75 -7.26 -20.67
C MET A 174 -17.79 -8.40 -20.32
N LEU A 175 -16.96 -8.23 -19.28
CA LEU A 175 -16.07 -9.30 -18.79
C LEU A 175 -16.87 -10.49 -18.27
N SER A 176 -17.98 -10.26 -17.56
CA SER A 176 -18.84 -11.33 -17.06
C SER A 176 -19.40 -12.14 -18.22
N LYS A 177 -19.85 -11.47 -19.29
CA LYS A 177 -20.32 -12.12 -20.53
C LYS A 177 -19.19 -12.86 -21.26
N PHE A 178 -17.97 -12.34 -21.24
CA PHE A 178 -16.80 -12.99 -21.83
C PHE A 178 -16.42 -14.28 -21.10
N PHE A 179 -16.45 -14.27 -19.76
CA PHE A 179 -16.01 -15.41 -18.94
C PHE A 179 -17.10 -16.45 -18.67
N PHE A 180 -18.35 -16.02 -18.65
CA PHE A 180 -19.54 -16.81 -18.32
C PHE A 180 -20.58 -16.61 -19.41
N ASN A 181 -21.07 -17.70 -20.01
CA ASN A 181 -22.02 -17.59 -21.11
C ASN A 181 -23.45 -17.33 -20.59
N ARG A 182 -24.13 -18.35 -20.06
CA ARG A 182 -25.54 -18.23 -19.63
C ARG A 182 -25.71 -17.53 -18.28
N GLU A 183 -24.75 -17.66 -17.36
CA GLU A 183 -24.85 -17.13 -15.99
C GLU A 183 -24.23 -15.73 -15.82
N TYR A 184 -23.94 -15.01 -16.91
CA TYR A 184 -23.16 -13.78 -16.84
C TYR A 184 -23.79 -12.68 -15.97
N ILE A 185 -25.12 -12.53 -15.98
CA ILE A 185 -25.80 -11.54 -15.13
C ILE A 185 -25.61 -11.85 -13.65
N LYS A 186 -25.78 -13.12 -13.26
CA LYS A 186 -25.56 -13.57 -11.88
C LYS A 186 -24.12 -13.29 -11.43
N MET A 187 -23.13 -13.64 -12.27
CA MET A 187 -21.72 -13.42 -11.96
C MET A 187 -21.34 -11.94 -11.95
N PHE A 188 -21.96 -11.13 -12.82
CA PHE A 188 -21.84 -9.68 -12.83
C PHE A 188 -22.35 -9.09 -11.52
N VAL A 189 -23.57 -9.43 -11.08
CA VAL A 189 -24.16 -8.92 -9.83
C VAL A 189 -23.31 -9.29 -8.63
N VAL A 190 -22.81 -10.52 -8.56
CA VAL A 190 -21.90 -10.96 -7.47
C VAL A 190 -20.59 -10.17 -7.50
N SER A 191 -19.97 -10.04 -8.68
CA SER A 191 -18.71 -9.29 -8.83
C SER A 191 -18.90 -7.82 -8.47
N MET A 192 -20.02 -7.23 -8.88
CA MET A 192 -20.40 -5.84 -8.57
C MET A 192 -20.62 -5.65 -7.07
N ALA A 193 -21.35 -6.56 -6.41
CA ALA A 193 -21.56 -6.48 -4.97
C ALA A 193 -20.22 -6.54 -4.19
N VAL A 194 -19.30 -7.41 -4.61
CA VAL A 194 -17.96 -7.48 -3.99
C VAL A 194 -17.14 -6.23 -4.28
N PHE A 195 -17.19 -5.69 -5.51
CA PHE A 195 -16.50 -4.45 -5.87
C PHE A 195 -17.03 -3.24 -5.08
N VAL A 196 -18.35 -3.11 -4.93
CA VAL A 196 -18.97 -2.07 -4.09
C VAL A 196 -18.55 -2.23 -2.63
N PHE A 197 -18.58 -3.46 -2.10
CA PHE A 197 -18.11 -3.71 -0.74
C PHE A 197 -16.64 -3.31 -0.55
N MET A 198 -15.77 -3.66 -1.49
CA MET A 198 -14.37 -3.25 -1.47
C MET A 198 -14.20 -1.73 -1.53
N PHE A 199 -14.99 -1.06 -2.36
CA PHE A 199 -14.98 0.40 -2.45
C PHE A 199 -15.38 1.04 -1.13
N LEU A 200 -16.49 0.59 -0.51
CA LEU A 200 -16.97 1.11 0.77
C LEU A 200 -15.95 0.90 1.89
N ILE A 201 -15.33 -0.27 1.95
CA ILE A 201 -14.27 -0.57 2.93
C ILE A 201 -13.05 0.31 2.67
N SER A 202 -12.61 0.44 1.42
CA SER A 202 -11.47 1.30 1.04
C SER A 202 -11.72 2.77 1.37
N PHE A 203 -12.95 3.23 1.15
CA PHE A 203 -13.39 4.59 1.48
C PHE A 203 -13.39 4.82 2.99
N LEU A 204 -13.91 3.87 3.77
CA LEU A 204 -13.90 3.94 5.22
C LEU A 204 -12.47 3.98 5.79
N PHE A 205 -11.59 3.08 5.33
CA PHE A 205 -10.19 3.08 5.76
C PHE A 205 -9.42 4.31 5.30
N GLY A 206 -9.69 4.82 4.09
CA GLY A 206 -9.09 6.05 3.57
C GLY A 206 -9.42 7.26 4.45
N ASN A 207 -10.66 7.37 4.92
CA ASN A 207 -11.11 8.49 5.77
C ASN A 207 -10.84 8.29 7.27
N LEU A 208 -10.39 7.11 7.71
CA LEU A 208 -10.18 6.84 9.13
C LEU A 208 -8.95 7.56 9.71
N PHE A 209 -7.94 7.82 8.87
CA PHE A 209 -6.68 8.40 9.28
C PHE A 209 -6.52 9.78 8.66
N TYR A 210 -5.94 10.73 9.40
CA TYR A 210 -5.40 11.95 8.79
C TYR A 210 -4.05 11.65 8.17
N ASP A 211 -3.81 12.17 6.97
CA ASP A 211 -2.49 12.06 6.35
C ASP A 211 -1.55 13.18 6.81
N THR A 212 -0.50 12.80 7.52
CA THR A 212 0.53 13.68 8.05
C THR A 212 1.93 13.36 7.50
N ALA A 213 2.02 12.51 6.47
CA ALA A 213 3.30 12.09 5.92
C ALA A 213 3.96 13.24 5.13
N PHE A 214 5.29 13.24 5.10
CA PHE A 214 6.07 14.36 4.55
C PHE A 214 5.79 14.60 3.05
N ASP A 215 6.02 13.61 2.18
CA ASP A 215 5.80 13.77 0.72
C ASP A 215 4.32 14.07 0.40
N SER A 216 3.41 13.51 1.22
CA SER A 216 1.98 13.77 1.11
C SER A 216 1.65 15.25 1.24
N LEU A 217 2.15 15.88 2.30
CA LEU A 217 1.93 17.29 2.57
C LEU A 217 2.75 18.17 1.64
N ALA A 218 4.00 17.80 1.38
CA ALA A 218 4.95 18.60 0.63
C ALA A 218 4.49 18.84 -0.81
N TYR A 219 3.86 17.86 -1.46
CA TYR A 219 3.46 18.02 -2.86
C TYR A 219 2.25 17.18 -3.31
N HIS A 220 2.00 15.97 -2.79
CA HIS A 220 0.93 15.13 -3.35
C HIS A 220 -0.46 15.74 -3.12
N GLN A 221 -0.74 16.21 -1.89
CA GLN A 221 -1.97 16.92 -1.59
C GLN A 221 -2.06 18.25 -2.31
N GLU A 222 -0.95 18.97 -2.49
CA GLU A 222 -0.92 20.19 -3.29
C GLU A 222 -1.36 19.92 -4.73
N ILE A 223 -0.84 18.88 -5.39
CA ILE A 223 -1.28 18.49 -6.74
C ILE A 223 -2.78 18.22 -6.74
N ILE A 224 -3.28 17.41 -5.80
CA ILE A 224 -4.70 17.05 -5.71
C ILE A 224 -5.56 18.31 -5.61
N ILE A 225 -5.24 19.21 -4.68
CA ILE A 225 -6.01 20.44 -4.47
C ILE A 225 -5.94 21.32 -5.73
N ARG A 226 -4.76 21.51 -6.35
CA ARG A 226 -4.63 22.28 -7.60
C ARG A 226 -5.43 21.69 -8.76
N LEU A 227 -5.43 20.36 -8.91
CA LEU A 227 -6.26 19.67 -9.90
C LEU A 227 -7.75 19.95 -9.65
N THR A 228 -8.21 19.86 -8.39
CA THR A 228 -9.61 20.19 -8.06
C THR A 228 -9.96 21.66 -8.30
N GLN A 229 -8.97 22.56 -8.31
CA GLN A 229 -9.12 23.99 -8.61
C GLN A 229 -8.98 24.32 -10.10
N GLY A 230 -8.82 23.31 -10.96
CA GLY A 230 -8.81 23.48 -12.41
C GLY A 230 -7.43 23.64 -13.03
N TRP A 231 -6.37 23.10 -12.40
CA TRP A 231 -5.04 23.13 -13.00
C TRP A 231 -4.99 22.42 -14.36
N ASP A 232 -4.61 23.18 -15.39
CA ASP A 232 -4.36 22.68 -16.74
C ASP A 232 -2.93 22.15 -16.89
N LEU A 233 -2.81 20.82 -17.04
CA LEU A 233 -1.56 20.09 -17.21
C LEU A 233 -0.95 20.22 -18.62
N TYR A 234 -1.69 20.71 -19.62
CA TYR A 234 -1.18 20.88 -20.99
C TYR A 234 -0.76 22.31 -21.31
N SER A 235 -1.09 23.28 -20.45
CA SER A 235 -0.73 24.67 -20.64
C SER A 235 0.75 24.91 -20.36
N LEU A 236 1.50 25.37 -21.37
CA LEU A 236 2.91 25.77 -21.22
C LEU A 236 3.07 27.24 -20.80
N ASN A 237 2.05 28.07 -20.99
CA ASN A 237 2.11 29.52 -20.82
C ASN A 237 1.23 30.02 -19.67
N ASN A 238 1.00 29.18 -18.64
CA ASN A 238 0.18 29.56 -17.50
C ASN A 238 0.90 30.64 -16.66
N PRO A 239 0.27 31.81 -16.38
CA PRO A 239 0.88 32.87 -15.57
C PRO A 239 1.27 32.42 -14.15
N LEU A 240 0.66 31.34 -13.65
CA LEU A 240 0.98 30.74 -12.35
C LEU A 240 2.27 29.89 -12.38
N HIS A 241 2.85 29.63 -13.55
CA HIS A 241 4.10 28.87 -13.71
C HIS A 241 5.32 29.76 -13.43
N THR A 242 5.52 30.11 -12.16
CA THR A 242 6.78 30.71 -11.73
C THR A 242 7.92 29.72 -11.93
N LYS A 243 9.15 30.23 -12.04
CA LYS A 243 10.35 29.39 -12.18
C LYS A 243 10.47 28.37 -11.03
N ASP A 244 10.16 28.79 -9.81
CA ASP A 244 10.18 27.91 -8.62
C ASP A 244 9.12 26.82 -8.70
N PHE A 245 7.92 27.13 -9.20
CA PHE A 245 6.88 26.13 -9.40
C PHE A 245 7.27 25.10 -10.46
N ILE A 246 7.82 25.52 -11.62
CA ILE A 246 8.29 24.62 -12.68
C ILE A 246 9.41 23.68 -12.18
N ASN A 247 10.23 24.14 -11.23
CA ASN A 247 11.29 23.34 -10.60
C ASN A 247 10.80 22.48 -9.44
N SER A 248 9.57 22.71 -8.94
CA SER A 248 9.04 21.99 -7.78
C SER A 248 8.70 20.53 -8.09
N HIS A 249 8.66 19.69 -7.05
CA HIS A 249 8.18 18.31 -7.16
C HIS A 249 6.73 18.28 -7.65
N THR A 250 5.86 19.18 -7.15
CA THR A 250 4.47 19.37 -7.58
C THR A 250 4.34 19.41 -9.10
N TYR A 251 5.24 20.11 -9.80
CA TYR A 251 5.22 20.20 -11.26
C TYR A 251 5.89 19.02 -11.98
N THR A 252 7.05 18.58 -11.48
CA THR A 252 7.99 17.71 -12.21
C THR A 252 7.71 16.21 -12.08
N GLN A 253 6.79 15.81 -11.20
CA GLN A 253 6.41 14.41 -11.00
C GLN A 253 5.16 13.99 -11.75
N THR A 254 5.03 12.67 -11.93
CA THR A 254 3.87 12.00 -12.53
C THR A 254 2.65 12.07 -11.61
N LYS A 255 1.44 12.09 -12.18
CA LYS A 255 0.23 12.53 -11.45
C LYS A 255 -0.95 11.54 -11.45
N ALA A 256 -0.74 10.27 -11.80
CA ALA A 256 -1.87 9.34 -11.94
C ALA A 256 -2.63 9.12 -10.63
N ALA A 257 -1.91 8.96 -9.51
CA ALA A 257 -2.52 8.75 -8.21
C ALA A 257 -3.33 9.98 -7.79
N GLU A 258 -2.81 11.17 -8.08
CA GLU A 258 -3.38 12.46 -7.75
C GLU A 258 -4.56 12.81 -8.65
N ILE A 259 -4.53 12.47 -9.93
CA ILE A 259 -5.67 12.59 -10.84
C ILE A 259 -6.81 11.67 -10.36
N CYS A 260 -6.51 10.42 -10.01
CA CYS A 260 -7.50 9.50 -9.45
C CYS A 260 -8.08 10.07 -8.14
N SER A 261 -7.22 10.46 -7.21
CA SER A 261 -7.62 11.05 -5.92
C SER A 261 -8.45 12.32 -6.10
N ALA A 262 -7.99 13.26 -6.93
CA ALA A 262 -8.67 14.51 -7.21
C ALA A 262 -10.06 14.30 -7.83
N SER A 263 -10.26 13.25 -8.64
CA SER A 263 -11.58 12.95 -9.19
C SER A 263 -12.61 12.60 -8.11
N LEU A 264 -12.19 11.88 -7.07
CA LEU A 264 -13.05 11.50 -5.94
C LEU A 264 -13.21 12.68 -4.96
N VAL A 265 -12.13 13.38 -4.63
CA VAL A 265 -12.15 14.58 -3.78
C VAL A 265 -13.02 15.69 -4.41
N LYS A 266 -12.99 15.84 -5.74
CA LYS A 266 -13.86 16.79 -6.46
C LYS A 266 -15.33 16.40 -6.41
N PHE A 267 -15.62 15.11 -6.23
CA PHE A 267 -16.98 14.57 -6.15
C PHE A 267 -17.58 14.73 -4.74
N ASP A 268 -16.83 14.42 -3.68
CA ASP A 268 -17.33 14.43 -2.29
C ASP A 268 -16.87 15.62 -1.43
N GLY A 269 -15.83 16.34 -1.85
CA GLY A 269 -15.24 17.47 -1.12
C GLY A 269 -14.30 17.10 0.02
N LEU A 270 -14.04 15.81 0.26
CA LEU A 270 -13.24 15.32 1.38
C LEU A 270 -11.83 15.00 0.91
N ILE A 271 -10.81 15.68 1.43
CA ILE A 271 -9.42 15.38 1.00
C ILE A 271 -9.08 13.92 1.31
N GLU A 272 -9.25 13.47 2.55
CA GLU A 272 -8.82 12.13 2.99
C GLU A 272 -9.45 10.96 2.18
N SER A 273 -10.60 11.19 1.51
CA SER A 273 -11.24 10.19 0.66
C SER A 273 -10.37 9.78 -0.54
N GLY A 274 -9.46 10.64 -1.02
CA GLY A 274 -8.55 10.32 -2.11
C GLY A 274 -7.68 9.07 -1.84
N LYS A 275 -7.39 8.77 -0.57
CA LYS A 275 -6.60 7.60 -0.16
C LYS A 275 -7.30 6.27 -0.41
N THR A 276 -8.59 6.29 -0.73
CA THR A 276 -9.37 5.13 -1.19
C THR A 276 -8.64 4.35 -2.27
N PHE A 277 -7.94 5.03 -3.20
CA PHE A 277 -7.23 4.38 -4.29
C PHE A 277 -6.05 3.51 -3.84
N ASN A 278 -5.42 3.79 -2.68
CA ASN A 278 -4.38 2.91 -2.14
C ASN A 278 -4.95 1.53 -1.81
N PHE A 279 -6.03 1.51 -1.03
CA PHE A 279 -6.69 0.28 -0.61
C PHE A 279 -7.32 -0.46 -1.79
N LEU A 280 -7.96 0.26 -2.72
CA LEU A 280 -8.48 -0.34 -3.96
C LEU A 280 -7.39 -1.02 -4.76
N MET A 281 -6.21 -0.39 -4.89
CA MET A 281 -5.07 -0.97 -5.61
C MET A 281 -4.51 -2.20 -4.91
N ILE A 282 -4.44 -2.22 -3.57
CA ILE A 282 -4.08 -3.42 -2.80
C ILE A 282 -5.05 -4.56 -3.12
N PHE A 283 -6.36 -4.32 -3.03
CA PHE A 283 -7.35 -5.36 -3.34
C PHE A 283 -7.31 -5.80 -4.80
N SER A 284 -7.12 -4.87 -5.73
CA SER A 284 -6.94 -5.18 -7.16
C SER A 284 -5.79 -6.17 -7.36
N SER A 285 -4.63 -5.86 -6.79
CA SER A 285 -3.45 -6.70 -6.86
C SER A 285 -3.64 -8.06 -6.19
N PHE A 286 -4.38 -8.12 -5.07
CA PHE A 286 -4.78 -9.36 -4.42
C PHE A 286 -5.58 -10.27 -5.36
N PHE A 287 -6.64 -9.74 -5.99
CA PHE A 287 -7.51 -10.54 -6.84
C PHE A 287 -6.85 -10.98 -8.15
N ILE A 288 -6.00 -10.14 -8.75
CA ILE A 288 -5.23 -10.50 -9.95
C ILE A 288 -4.14 -11.53 -9.59
N ALA A 289 -3.42 -11.37 -8.48
CA ALA A 289 -2.47 -12.37 -7.99
C ALA A 289 -3.15 -13.69 -7.63
N PHE A 290 -4.36 -13.63 -7.07
CA PHE A 290 -5.17 -14.82 -6.77
C PHE A 290 -5.58 -15.55 -8.04
N TYR A 291 -5.97 -14.80 -9.09
CA TYR A 291 -6.19 -15.40 -10.40
C TYR A 291 -4.94 -16.14 -10.88
N ALA A 292 -3.80 -15.45 -10.90
CA ALA A 292 -2.52 -16.03 -11.35
C ALA A 292 -2.15 -17.29 -10.57
N ALA A 293 -2.27 -17.26 -9.23
CA ALA A 293 -1.97 -18.41 -8.38
C ALA A 293 -2.90 -19.61 -8.63
N THR A 294 -4.18 -19.35 -8.92
CA THR A 294 -5.18 -20.40 -9.17
C THR A 294 -5.18 -20.94 -10.61
N VAL A 295 -4.36 -20.38 -11.51
CA VAL A 295 -4.07 -21.02 -12.80
C VAL A 295 -3.38 -22.36 -12.58
N PHE A 296 -2.53 -22.48 -11.56
CA PHE A 296 -1.80 -23.71 -11.26
C PHE A 296 -2.72 -24.76 -10.61
N PRO A 297 -2.75 -26.01 -11.12
CA PRO A 297 -3.69 -27.02 -10.65
C PRO A 297 -3.39 -27.49 -9.21
N TRP A 298 -2.10 -27.54 -8.81
CA TRP A 298 -1.67 -27.98 -7.47
C TRP A 298 -1.96 -26.97 -6.35
N ILE A 299 -2.37 -25.74 -6.68
CA ILE A 299 -2.68 -24.71 -5.68
C ILE A 299 -4.16 -24.79 -5.29
N SER A 300 -4.42 -25.01 -4.01
CA SER A 300 -5.79 -24.92 -3.47
C SER A 300 -6.23 -23.46 -3.32
N ILE A 301 -7.55 -23.22 -3.25
CA ILE A 301 -8.08 -21.86 -3.11
C ILE A 301 -7.62 -21.17 -1.83
N ARG A 302 -7.44 -21.93 -0.75
CA ARG A 302 -6.97 -21.42 0.55
C ARG A 302 -5.52 -20.97 0.47
N VAL A 303 -4.69 -21.77 -0.18
CA VAL A 303 -3.27 -21.45 -0.40
C VAL A 303 -3.13 -20.25 -1.33
N ALA A 304 -3.89 -20.19 -2.42
CA ALA A 304 -3.92 -19.02 -3.29
C ALA A 304 -4.32 -17.75 -2.52
N THR A 305 -5.39 -17.82 -1.71
CA THR A 305 -5.83 -16.70 -0.86
C THR A 305 -4.70 -16.20 0.03
N LEU A 306 -4.01 -17.11 0.73
CA LEU A 306 -2.91 -16.75 1.62
C LEU A 306 -1.73 -16.12 0.87
N ILE A 307 -1.26 -16.75 -0.21
CA ILE A 307 -0.11 -16.26 -0.99
C ILE A 307 -0.42 -14.90 -1.62
N SER A 308 -1.61 -14.75 -2.21
CA SER A 308 -2.02 -13.49 -2.82
C SER A 308 -2.22 -12.38 -1.79
N ALA A 309 -2.67 -12.70 -0.58
CA ALA A 309 -2.71 -11.73 0.51
C ALA A 309 -1.30 -11.29 0.92
N LEU A 310 -0.35 -12.22 1.09
CA LEU A 310 1.04 -11.89 1.41
C LEU A 310 1.68 -11.00 0.33
N LEU A 311 1.40 -11.26 -0.95
CA LEU A 311 1.90 -10.42 -2.06
C LEU A 311 1.27 -9.01 -2.08
N ALA A 312 -0.05 -8.93 -1.92
CA ALA A 312 -0.79 -7.67 -2.03
C ALA A 312 -0.58 -6.75 -0.83
N PHE A 313 -0.58 -7.31 0.38
CA PHE A 313 -0.27 -6.62 1.64
C PHE A 313 1.24 -6.65 1.91
N ASN A 314 2.04 -6.36 0.87
CA ASN A 314 3.47 -6.20 1.04
C ASN A 314 3.78 -5.00 1.96
N PRO A 315 4.95 -4.96 2.61
CA PRO A 315 5.33 -3.91 3.55
C PRO A 315 5.04 -2.49 3.04
N VAL A 316 5.51 -2.17 1.83
CA VAL A 316 5.39 -0.82 1.24
C VAL A 316 3.92 -0.45 1.01
N SER A 317 3.09 -1.37 0.51
CA SER A 317 1.66 -1.09 0.34
C SER A 317 0.94 -0.92 1.68
N VAL A 318 1.35 -1.65 2.73
CA VAL A 318 0.78 -1.53 4.07
C VAL A 318 1.14 -0.20 4.72
N TYR A 319 2.43 0.11 4.91
CA TYR A 319 2.85 1.30 5.67
C TYR A 319 2.70 2.61 4.86
N GLN A 320 2.19 2.56 3.63
CA GLN A 320 1.78 3.76 2.89
C GLN A 320 0.27 3.82 2.62
N SER A 321 -0.49 2.80 3.01
CA SER A 321 -1.92 2.71 2.69
C SER A 321 -2.75 3.90 3.22
N ALA A 322 -2.36 4.48 4.36
CA ALA A 322 -3.07 5.57 5.01
C ALA A 322 -2.54 6.98 4.65
N SER A 323 -1.64 7.11 3.67
CA SER A 323 -1.09 8.38 3.18
C SER A 323 -1.16 8.51 1.65
N TYR A 324 -0.88 9.68 1.09
CA TYR A 324 -0.75 9.91 -0.35
C TYR A 324 0.58 9.46 -0.95
N TYR A 325 1.43 8.76 -0.19
CA TYR A 325 2.60 8.14 -0.79
C TYR A 325 2.16 7.14 -1.87
N ILE A 326 2.77 7.30 -3.04
CA ILE A 326 2.37 6.56 -4.25
C ILE A 326 3.07 5.21 -4.39
N ASP A 327 4.10 4.92 -3.60
CA ASP A 327 4.91 3.71 -3.80
C ASP A 327 4.13 2.43 -3.48
N GLY A 328 3.18 2.48 -2.55
CA GLY A 328 2.23 1.41 -2.28
C GLY A 328 1.30 1.09 -3.47
N GLN A 329 0.84 2.13 -4.18
CA GLN A 329 0.09 1.95 -5.43
C GLN A 329 0.98 1.39 -6.54
N LEU A 330 2.23 1.88 -6.63
CA LEU A 330 3.22 1.38 -7.59
C LEU A 330 3.50 -0.11 -7.35
N SER A 331 3.73 -0.50 -6.09
CA SER A 331 3.87 -1.89 -5.67
C SER A 331 2.69 -2.75 -6.15
N SER A 332 1.47 -2.28 -5.89
CA SER A 332 0.25 -2.99 -6.25
C SER A 332 0.08 -3.17 -7.77
N ILE A 333 0.35 -2.14 -8.58
CA ILE A 333 0.26 -2.27 -10.04
C ILE A 333 1.39 -3.12 -10.62
N LEU A 334 2.60 -3.10 -10.04
CA LEU A 334 3.69 -3.98 -10.43
C LEU A 334 3.33 -5.45 -10.15
N LEU A 335 2.70 -5.73 -9.00
CA LEU A 335 2.17 -7.06 -8.71
C LEU A 335 1.11 -7.49 -9.74
N CYS A 336 0.21 -6.58 -10.14
CA CYS A 336 -0.72 -6.84 -11.25
C CYS A 336 0.02 -7.16 -12.54
N LEU A 337 1.06 -6.39 -12.91
CA LEU A 337 1.85 -6.62 -14.13
C LEU A 337 2.53 -7.99 -14.14
N PHE A 338 3.24 -8.37 -13.07
CA PHE A 338 3.87 -9.69 -12.96
C PHE A 338 2.83 -10.82 -12.96
N SER A 339 1.71 -10.64 -12.27
CA SER A 339 0.62 -11.63 -12.23
C SER A 339 -0.04 -11.79 -13.60
N LEU A 340 -0.33 -10.68 -14.30
CA LEU A 340 -0.85 -10.69 -15.66
C LEU A 340 0.13 -11.30 -16.66
N ALA A 341 1.43 -11.10 -16.48
CA ALA A 341 2.45 -11.76 -17.28
C ALA A 341 2.42 -13.29 -17.10
N VAL A 342 2.33 -13.78 -15.86
CA VAL A 342 2.14 -15.21 -15.56
C VAL A 342 0.85 -15.73 -16.21
N ILE A 343 -0.25 -14.97 -16.13
CA ILE A 343 -1.53 -15.34 -16.74
C ILE A 343 -1.44 -15.38 -18.27
N LEU A 344 -0.77 -14.41 -18.90
CA LEU A 344 -0.59 -14.39 -20.35
C LEU A 344 0.26 -15.57 -20.83
N LEU A 345 1.36 -15.86 -20.12
CA LEU A 345 2.24 -17.00 -20.44
C LEU A 345 1.55 -18.36 -20.25
N THR A 346 0.48 -18.43 -19.46
CA THR A 346 -0.23 -19.69 -19.17
C THR A 346 -1.50 -19.86 -20.01
N GLU A 347 -2.32 -18.82 -20.14
CA GLU A 347 -3.62 -18.89 -20.80
C GLU A 347 -3.65 -18.28 -22.21
N LYS A 348 -2.66 -17.47 -22.60
CA LYS A 348 -2.47 -16.94 -23.98
C LYS A 348 -3.68 -16.24 -24.59
N LYS A 349 -4.40 -15.42 -23.81
CA LYS A 349 -5.54 -14.63 -24.30
C LYS A 349 -5.16 -13.16 -24.47
N PHE A 350 -5.56 -12.56 -25.60
CA PHE A 350 -5.34 -11.13 -25.88
C PHE A 350 -5.97 -10.22 -24.83
N LEU A 351 -7.03 -10.67 -24.14
CA LEU A 351 -7.60 -9.96 -22.99
C LEU A 351 -6.52 -9.53 -21.97
N TYR A 352 -5.56 -10.41 -21.67
CA TYR A 352 -4.53 -10.12 -20.68
C TYR A 352 -3.49 -9.12 -21.20
N VAL A 353 -3.23 -9.11 -22.51
CA VAL A 353 -2.40 -8.08 -23.17
C VAL A 353 -3.03 -6.70 -22.97
N PHE A 354 -4.35 -6.60 -23.14
CA PHE A 354 -5.08 -5.35 -22.91
C PHE A 354 -5.01 -4.86 -21.45
N PHE A 355 -5.08 -5.74 -20.46
CA PHE A 355 -4.89 -5.33 -19.05
C PHE A 355 -3.44 -4.98 -18.72
N ILE A 356 -2.46 -5.62 -19.35
CA ILE A 356 -1.05 -5.20 -19.24
C ILE A 356 -0.88 -3.81 -19.85
N PHE A 357 -1.48 -3.54 -21.01
CA PHE A 357 -1.50 -2.21 -21.64
C PHE A 357 -2.04 -1.13 -20.68
N LEU A 358 -3.19 -1.34 -20.06
CA LEU A 358 -3.74 -0.39 -19.07
C LEU A 358 -2.83 -0.23 -17.85
N SER A 359 -2.27 -1.36 -17.37
CA SER A 359 -1.38 -1.36 -16.21
C SER A 359 -0.06 -0.62 -16.48
N ILE A 360 0.47 -0.67 -17.71
CA ILE A 360 1.64 0.11 -18.13
C ILE A 360 1.32 1.60 -18.08
N ILE A 361 0.17 2.03 -18.62
CA ILE A 361 -0.25 3.45 -18.59
C ILE A 361 -0.34 3.95 -17.15
N ILE A 362 -0.97 3.16 -16.26
CA ILE A 362 -1.11 3.52 -14.84
C ILE A 362 0.27 3.55 -14.17
N ALA A 363 1.06 2.47 -14.26
CA ALA A 363 2.36 2.36 -13.60
C ALA A 363 3.31 3.48 -14.02
N SER A 364 3.35 3.78 -15.32
CA SER A 364 4.18 4.84 -15.91
C SER A 364 3.76 6.23 -15.44
N ASN A 365 2.53 6.42 -14.98
CA ASN A 365 2.07 7.72 -14.50
C ASN A 365 1.89 7.78 -12.97
N LEU A 366 2.12 6.68 -12.25
CA LEU A 366 2.23 6.72 -10.79
C LEU A 366 3.56 7.36 -10.40
N LYS A 367 4.67 6.83 -10.92
CA LYS A 367 6.03 7.31 -10.64
C LYS A 367 6.86 7.30 -11.91
N LEU A 368 7.83 8.22 -12.05
CA LEU A 368 8.78 8.23 -13.16
C LEU A 368 9.50 6.87 -13.32
N THR A 369 9.87 6.21 -12.22
CA THR A 369 10.47 4.87 -12.24
C THR A 369 9.49 3.78 -12.69
N GLY A 370 8.19 4.01 -12.55
CA GLY A 370 7.16 3.08 -13.02
C GLY A 370 7.21 2.85 -14.53
N LEU A 371 7.60 3.86 -15.32
CA LEU A 371 7.81 3.70 -16.76
C LEU A 371 8.99 2.76 -17.05
N VAL A 372 10.08 2.92 -16.31
CA VAL A 372 11.26 2.04 -16.41
C VAL A 372 10.90 0.61 -16.01
N TYR A 373 10.17 0.41 -14.91
CA TYR A 373 9.73 -0.91 -14.47
C TYR A 373 8.79 -1.58 -15.46
N SER A 374 7.81 -0.85 -15.98
CA SER A 374 6.90 -1.33 -17.02
C SER A 374 7.67 -1.77 -18.26
N PHE A 375 8.69 -1.01 -18.68
CA PHE A 375 9.54 -1.37 -19.82
C PHE A 375 10.29 -2.69 -19.58
N VAL A 376 10.91 -2.88 -18.41
CA VAL A 376 11.63 -4.13 -18.08
C VAL A 376 10.68 -5.33 -18.08
N VAL A 377 9.51 -5.20 -17.44
CA VAL A 377 8.51 -6.28 -17.41
C VAL A 377 8.00 -6.58 -18.82
N ALA A 378 7.61 -5.57 -19.58
CA ALA A 378 7.09 -5.73 -20.94
C ALA A 378 8.12 -6.37 -21.88
N SER A 379 9.38 -5.92 -21.82
CA SER A 379 10.46 -6.40 -22.70
C SER A 379 10.80 -7.87 -22.42
N ILE A 380 10.97 -8.24 -21.16
CA ILE A 380 11.26 -9.64 -20.78
C ILE A 380 10.07 -10.54 -21.13
N LEU A 381 8.83 -10.09 -20.91
CA LEU A 381 7.64 -10.84 -21.31
C LEU A 381 7.57 -11.04 -22.83
N ALA A 382 7.87 -10.01 -23.63
CA ALA A 382 7.92 -10.12 -25.08
C ALA A 382 9.00 -11.13 -25.53
N VAL A 383 10.19 -11.09 -24.93
CA VAL A 383 11.27 -12.06 -25.18
C VAL A 383 10.81 -13.49 -24.84
N LEU A 384 10.12 -13.69 -23.71
CA LEU A 384 9.59 -15.00 -23.34
C LEU A 384 8.51 -15.50 -24.32
N LEU A 385 7.67 -14.63 -24.86
CA LEU A 385 6.69 -15.00 -25.90
C LEU A 385 7.37 -15.37 -27.21
N PHE A 386 8.44 -14.66 -27.58
CA PHE A 386 9.25 -14.95 -28.76
C PHE A 386 9.90 -16.35 -28.67
N PHE A 387 10.56 -16.66 -27.54
CA PHE A 387 11.19 -17.98 -27.34
C PHE A 387 10.20 -19.14 -27.17
N ARG A 388 8.92 -18.84 -26.96
CA ARG A 388 7.85 -19.86 -26.98
C ARG A 388 7.17 -19.99 -28.34
N GLU A 389 7.75 -19.37 -29.37
CA GLU A 389 7.31 -19.39 -30.77
C GLU A 389 5.86 -18.90 -30.96
N ASP A 390 5.37 -18.06 -30.04
CA ASP A 390 4.02 -17.49 -30.09
C ASP A 390 4.05 -16.13 -30.80
N PHE A 391 4.50 -16.13 -32.07
CA PHE A 391 4.81 -14.90 -32.81
C PHE A 391 3.61 -13.94 -32.92
N LYS A 392 2.39 -14.48 -33.09
CA LYS A 392 1.18 -13.65 -33.13
C LYS A 392 0.98 -12.91 -31.81
N MET A 393 1.09 -13.60 -30.68
CA MET A 393 0.96 -12.97 -29.36
C MET A 393 2.13 -12.03 -29.08
N PHE A 394 3.34 -12.38 -29.50
CA PHE A 394 4.53 -11.52 -29.41
C PHE A 394 4.30 -10.19 -30.13
N PHE A 395 3.98 -10.20 -31.43
CA PHE A 395 3.78 -8.96 -32.20
C PHE A 395 2.62 -8.13 -31.65
N ALA A 396 1.49 -8.78 -31.33
CA ALA A 396 0.34 -8.09 -30.77
C ALA A 396 0.66 -7.44 -29.40
N SER A 397 1.40 -8.15 -28.54
CA SER A 397 1.80 -7.64 -27.22
C SER A 397 2.82 -6.51 -27.35
N SER A 398 3.86 -6.67 -28.17
CA SER A 398 4.89 -5.65 -28.39
C SER A 398 4.31 -4.34 -28.92
N LEU A 399 3.40 -4.42 -29.90
CA LEU A 399 2.71 -3.23 -30.44
C LEU A 399 1.83 -2.57 -29.36
N MET A 400 1.07 -3.36 -28.61
CA MET A 400 0.26 -2.86 -27.50
C MET A 400 1.15 -2.18 -26.45
N PHE A 401 2.25 -2.78 -26.02
CA PHE A 401 3.14 -2.21 -25.00
C PHE A 401 3.79 -0.90 -25.48
N LEU A 402 4.21 -0.84 -26.75
CA LEU A 402 4.72 0.39 -27.34
C LEU A 402 3.64 1.49 -27.35
N SER A 403 2.42 1.16 -27.78
CA SER A 403 1.32 2.12 -27.78
C SER A 403 0.95 2.58 -26.36
N ALA A 404 1.03 1.70 -25.36
CA ALA A 404 0.82 2.04 -23.95
C ALA A 404 1.86 3.08 -23.48
N ALA A 405 3.14 2.88 -23.81
CA ALA A 405 4.20 3.82 -23.47
C ALA A 405 4.00 5.19 -24.14
N LEU A 406 3.62 5.22 -25.42
CA LEU A 406 3.34 6.47 -26.13
C LEU A 406 2.15 7.22 -25.51
N ILE A 407 1.06 6.52 -25.18
CA ILE A 407 -0.11 7.12 -24.51
C ILE A 407 0.27 7.60 -23.10
N ALA A 408 1.08 6.82 -22.38
CA ALA A 408 1.56 7.18 -21.05
C ALA A 408 2.37 8.47 -21.07
N ILE A 409 3.22 8.69 -22.08
CA ILE A 409 4.11 9.85 -22.19
C ILE A 409 3.38 11.07 -22.77
N PHE A 410 2.70 10.91 -23.90
CA PHE A 410 2.21 12.04 -24.71
C PHE A 410 0.75 12.43 -24.45
N LEU A 411 -0.01 11.57 -23.77
CA LEU A 411 -1.38 11.86 -23.36
C LEU A 411 -1.42 12.01 -21.84
N VAL A 412 -1.38 10.91 -21.09
CA VAL A 412 -1.66 10.94 -19.65
C VAL A 412 -0.59 11.70 -18.86
N GLY A 413 0.67 11.44 -19.17
CA GLY A 413 1.82 12.05 -18.50
C GLY A 413 2.44 13.19 -19.25
N PHE A 414 1.68 13.90 -20.10
CA PHE A 414 2.21 15.07 -20.83
C PHE A 414 2.93 16.02 -19.86
N ASN A 415 2.29 16.32 -18.74
CA ASN A 415 2.97 16.74 -17.53
C ASN A 415 3.12 15.50 -16.62
N PRO A 416 4.36 15.08 -16.30
CA PRO A 416 5.58 15.85 -16.45
C PRO A 416 6.44 15.47 -17.65
N TYR A 417 6.22 14.35 -18.38
CA TYR A 417 7.21 13.82 -19.31
C TYR A 417 7.60 14.80 -20.42
N VAL A 418 6.61 15.34 -21.11
CA VAL A 418 6.84 16.29 -22.21
C VAL A 418 7.27 17.64 -21.65
N THR A 419 6.61 18.12 -20.59
CA THR A 419 6.98 19.41 -19.98
C THR A 419 8.38 19.40 -19.39
N ASN A 420 8.82 18.31 -18.77
CA ASN A 420 10.17 18.16 -18.24
C ASN A 420 11.20 18.17 -19.36
N HIS A 421 10.89 17.56 -20.51
CA HIS A 421 11.76 17.69 -21.67
C HIS A 421 11.84 19.13 -22.19
N ILE A 422 10.70 19.84 -22.26
CA ILE A 422 10.66 21.23 -22.73
C ILE A 422 11.44 22.17 -21.79
N TYR A 423 11.20 22.10 -20.48
CA TYR A 423 11.80 23.04 -19.52
C TYR A 423 13.20 22.63 -19.05
N HIS A 424 13.50 21.33 -19.00
CA HIS A 424 14.72 20.79 -18.39
C HIS A 424 15.57 19.92 -19.33
N GLY A 425 15.14 19.72 -20.57
CA GLY A 425 15.86 18.93 -21.58
C GLY A 425 15.78 17.42 -21.39
N HIS A 426 15.05 16.89 -20.39
CA HIS A 426 14.99 15.46 -20.12
C HIS A 426 13.63 14.98 -19.59
N ILE A 427 13.07 13.90 -20.16
CA ILE A 427 11.74 13.36 -19.78
C ILE A 427 11.69 12.83 -18.34
N PHE A 428 12.83 12.42 -17.78
CA PHE A 428 12.97 11.88 -16.43
C PHE A 428 13.63 12.88 -15.44
N TYR A 429 13.58 14.18 -15.74
CA TYR A 429 13.93 15.20 -14.74
C TYR A 429 13.07 15.03 -13.47
N PRO A 430 13.61 15.27 -12.25
CA PRO A 430 14.97 15.70 -11.94
C PRO A 430 15.97 14.56 -11.69
N PHE A 431 15.59 13.29 -11.87
CA PHE A 431 16.40 12.17 -11.38
C PHE A 431 17.41 11.60 -12.38
N PHE A 432 17.10 11.61 -13.68
CA PHE A 432 17.98 11.05 -14.71
C PHE A 432 18.44 12.12 -15.70
N CYS A 433 18.93 13.27 -15.22
CA CYS A 433 19.38 14.38 -16.07
C CYS A 433 20.86 14.72 -15.82
N LYS A 434 21.40 15.72 -16.53
CA LYS A 434 22.82 16.14 -16.44
C LYS A 434 23.23 16.54 -15.01
N ASN A 435 22.32 17.15 -14.24
CA ASN A 435 22.51 17.55 -12.86
C ASN A 435 21.38 16.97 -12.00
N PRO A 436 21.41 15.66 -11.69
CA PRO A 436 20.29 15.00 -11.05
C PRO A 436 20.19 15.37 -9.58
N VAL A 437 18.95 15.48 -9.08
CA VAL A 437 18.71 15.57 -7.63
C VAL A 437 19.18 14.26 -6.99
N GLN A 438 20.15 14.37 -6.08
CA GLN A 438 20.82 13.21 -5.52
C GLN A 438 20.01 12.56 -4.41
N VAL A 439 19.27 11.50 -4.75
CA VAL A 439 18.49 10.77 -3.75
C VAL A 439 19.37 10.09 -2.68
N ILE A 440 20.63 9.79 -3.03
CA ILE A 440 21.63 9.25 -2.11
C ILE A 440 21.94 10.17 -0.92
N GLU A 441 21.59 11.46 -0.98
CA GLU A 441 21.73 12.38 0.16
C GLU A 441 20.89 11.97 1.37
N HIS A 442 19.87 11.15 1.15
CA HIS A 442 19.06 10.58 2.22
C HIS A 442 19.52 9.21 2.72
N ALA A 443 20.56 8.63 2.12
CA ALA A 443 21.16 7.39 2.59
C ALA A 443 22.19 7.67 3.70
N PRO A 444 22.56 6.67 4.50
CA PRO A 444 23.76 6.76 5.33
C PRO A 444 24.96 7.20 4.49
N PRO A 445 25.80 8.12 4.99
CA PRO A 445 27.08 8.43 4.39
C PRO A 445 27.90 7.20 4.00
N SER A 446 27.86 6.12 4.80
CA SER A 446 28.54 4.85 4.51
C SER A 446 28.02 4.08 3.29
N MET A 447 26.86 4.46 2.73
CA MET A 447 26.33 3.92 1.47
C MET A 447 26.79 4.70 0.23
N LYS A 448 27.40 5.88 0.39
CA LYS A 448 27.96 6.65 -0.73
C LYS A 448 29.11 5.89 -1.38
N GLY A 449 29.16 5.88 -2.71
CA GLY A 449 30.19 5.19 -3.50
C GLY A 449 29.97 3.69 -3.71
N LYS A 450 29.00 3.06 -3.03
CA LYS A 450 28.64 1.65 -3.25
C LYS A 450 27.85 1.46 -4.54
N ASN A 451 28.03 0.33 -5.20
CA ASN A 451 27.22 -0.07 -6.35
C ASN A 451 25.81 -0.51 -5.94
N GLN A 452 24.91 -0.71 -6.92
CA GLN A 452 23.52 -1.07 -6.68
C GLN A 452 23.34 -2.38 -5.90
N ILE A 453 24.18 -3.39 -6.17
CA ILE A 453 24.10 -4.69 -5.50
C ILE A 453 24.56 -4.55 -4.04
N GLU A 454 25.65 -3.82 -3.80
CA GLU A 454 26.14 -3.55 -2.44
C GLU A 454 25.13 -2.75 -1.62
N LYS A 455 24.50 -1.73 -2.22
CA LYS A 455 23.42 -0.95 -1.59
C LYS A 455 22.23 -1.83 -1.22
N ALA A 456 21.77 -2.67 -2.16
CA ALA A 456 20.67 -3.60 -1.91
C ALA A 456 21.03 -4.61 -0.81
N PHE A 457 22.23 -5.19 -0.85
CA PHE A 457 22.71 -6.10 0.18
C PHE A 457 22.75 -5.44 1.55
N ALA A 458 23.34 -4.24 1.64
CA ALA A 458 23.40 -3.48 2.89
C ALA A 458 21.99 -3.25 3.45
N SER A 459 21.02 -2.85 2.63
CA SER A 459 19.64 -2.63 3.08
C SER A 459 18.86 -3.92 3.38
N ILE A 460 19.14 -5.05 2.74
CA ILE A 460 18.41 -6.28 3.05
C ILE A 460 18.86 -6.86 4.40
N PHE A 461 20.15 -6.73 4.74
CA PHE A 461 20.76 -7.41 5.89
C PHE A 461 21.07 -6.48 7.08
N SER A 462 20.75 -5.19 6.99
CA SER A 462 20.89 -4.24 8.10
C SER A 462 19.66 -4.21 9.02
N GLU A 463 19.83 -3.58 10.17
CA GLU A 463 18.71 -3.17 11.03
C GLU A 463 17.79 -2.18 10.31
N CYS A 464 16.48 -2.28 10.53
CA CYS A 464 15.54 -1.24 10.07
C CYS A 464 15.91 0.10 10.70
N GLU A 465 16.04 1.13 9.87
CA GLU A 465 16.48 2.44 10.33
C GLU A 465 15.91 3.59 9.49
N ASN A 466 15.67 4.72 10.15
CA ASN A 466 15.26 5.98 9.54
C ASN A 466 16.40 6.99 9.69
N PHE A 467 17.26 7.07 8.67
CA PHE A 467 18.38 8.01 8.66
C PHE A 467 17.87 9.44 8.52
N TYR A 468 18.02 10.22 9.59
CA TYR A 468 17.88 11.67 9.58
C TYR A 468 19.25 12.31 9.43
N VAL A 469 19.36 13.28 8.52
CA VAL A 469 20.60 14.00 8.22
C VAL A 469 21.19 14.55 9.52
N GLY A 470 22.43 14.16 9.83
CA GLY A 470 23.19 14.65 11.00
C GLY A 470 23.17 13.77 12.25
N HIS A 471 22.39 12.67 12.30
CA HIS A 471 22.27 11.84 13.51
C HIS A 471 22.83 10.43 13.41
N LEU A 472 22.82 9.83 12.22
CA LEU A 472 23.30 8.45 12.00
C LEU A 472 24.13 8.41 10.71
N THR A 473 25.40 8.00 10.85
CA THR A 473 26.36 7.97 9.73
C THR A 473 26.55 6.59 9.13
N GLU A 474 26.19 5.53 9.85
CA GLU A 474 26.47 4.13 9.50
C GLU A 474 25.23 3.23 9.71
N TYR A 475 25.15 2.16 8.93
CA TYR A 475 24.18 1.08 9.10
C TYR A 475 24.82 -0.08 9.87
N SER A 476 24.04 -0.76 10.70
CA SER A 476 24.44 -1.95 11.44
C SER A 476 23.89 -3.20 10.77
N PHE A 477 24.74 -4.22 10.54
CA PHE A 477 24.26 -5.54 10.16
C PHE A 477 23.65 -6.25 11.37
N LYS A 478 22.63 -7.07 11.11
CA LYS A 478 21.98 -7.85 12.17
C LYS A 478 21.83 -9.32 11.80
N PHE A 479 21.60 -10.16 12.81
CA PHE A 479 21.19 -11.53 12.58
C PHE A 479 19.78 -11.56 11.97
N PRO A 480 19.53 -12.25 10.84
CA PRO A 480 18.26 -12.16 10.09
C PRO A 480 16.96 -12.48 10.83
N LEU A 481 17.03 -13.25 11.92
CA LEU A 481 15.87 -13.62 12.75
C LEU A 481 15.70 -12.75 13.99
N PHE A 482 16.64 -11.84 14.26
CA PHE A 482 16.56 -10.92 15.38
C PHE A 482 15.67 -9.74 15.01
N VAL A 483 14.74 -9.39 15.91
CA VAL A 483 13.82 -8.25 15.77
C VAL A 483 13.93 -7.42 17.03
N SER A 484 14.38 -6.17 16.90
CA SER A 484 14.47 -5.23 18.03
C SER A 484 13.19 -4.38 18.14
N ALA A 485 12.94 -3.81 19.32
CA ALA A 485 11.85 -2.84 19.49
C ALA A 485 12.09 -1.58 18.65
N HIS A 486 13.35 -1.16 18.51
CA HIS A 486 13.77 -0.03 17.69
C HIS A 486 13.36 -0.23 16.22
N GLU A 487 13.66 -1.39 15.63
CA GLU A 487 13.28 -1.70 14.24
C GLU A 487 11.79 -1.57 13.97
N LEU A 488 10.97 -1.97 14.95
CA LEU A 488 9.53 -1.88 14.84
C LEU A 488 9.09 -0.41 14.79
N THR A 489 9.69 0.48 15.57
CA THR A 489 9.36 1.92 15.56
C THR A 489 9.61 2.56 14.20
N CYS A 490 10.53 2.05 13.39
CA CYS A 490 10.79 2.57 12.05
C CYS A 490 9.57 2.49 11.12
N PHE A 491 8.64 1.57 11.38
CA PHE A 491 7.40 1.37 10.64
C PHE A 491 6.21 2.19 11.19
N ALA A 492 6.44 3.03 12.20
CA ALA A 492 5.46 4.05 12.59
C ALA A 492 5.29 5.12 11.49
N ASN A 493 6.31 5.29 10.65
CA ASN A 493 6.36 6.22 9.52
C ASN A 493 6.09 5.52 8.17
N THR A 494 5.79 6.31 7.14
CA THR A 494 5.48 5.84 5.79
C THR A 494 6.71 5.56 4.92
N ASP A 495 7.90 5.66 5.51
CA ASP A 495 9.14 5.88 4.75
C ASP A 495 10.38 5.28 5.43
N THR A 496 10.29 3.99 5.79
CA THR A 496 11.42 3.26 6.35
C THR A 496 12.61 3.23 5.39
N ARG A 497 13.75 3.82 5.78
CA ARG A 497 14.89 4.09 4.88
C ARG A 497 15.71 2.84 4.58
N ALA A 498 16.30 2.20 5.59
CA ALA A 498 16.96 0.90 5.44
C ALA A 498 16.05 -0.24 5.91
N SER A 499 16.18 -1.41 5.27
CA SER A 499 15.42 -2.63 5.59
C SER A 499 13.90 -2.42 5.59
N GLY A 500 13.39 -1.53 4.74
CA GLY A 500 11.96 -1.19 4.67
C GLY A 500 11.04 -2.34 4.23
N PHE A 501 11.58 -3.50 3.83
CA PHE A 501 10.77 -4.71 3.63
C PHE A 501 10.39 -5.42 4.94
N GLY A 502 10.85 -4.93 6.08
CA GLY A 502 10.53 -5.49 7.39
C GLY A 502 11.70 -6.21 8.05
N PRO A 503 11.64 -6.37 9.39
CA PRO A 503 12.75 -6.88 10.16
C PRO A 503 13.06 -8.35 9.87
N LEU A 504 12.12 -9.13 9.33
CA LEU A 504 12.35 -10.55 9.01
C LEU A 504 12.64 -10.79 7.52
N PHE A 505 12.75 -9.73 6.71
CA PHE A 505 12.91 -9.88 5.25
C PHE A 505 14.24 -10.55 4.87
N ALA A 506 15.33 -10.27 5.59
CA ALA A 506 16.61 -10.95 5.40
C ALA A 506 16.47 -12.48 5.50
N ALA A 507 15.76 -12.97 6.54
CA ALA A 507 15.51 -14.38 6.74
C ALA A 507 14.61 -14.96 5.64
N MET A 508 13.56 -14.22 5.23
CA MET A 508 12.71 -14.61 4.11
C MET A 508 13.52 -14.79 2.82
N PHE A 509 14.43 -13.87 2.53
CA PHE A 509 15.29 -13.91 1.36
C PHE A 509 16.18 -15.17 1.37
N ILE A 510 16.91 -15.41 2.46
CA ILE A 510 17.76 -16.61 2.61
C ILE A 510 16.94 -17.89 2.45
N VAL A 511 15.81 -18.02 3.16
CA VAL A 511 14.98 -19.23 3.11
C VAL A 511 14.41 -19.45 1.71
N SER A 512 14.08 -18.38 0.98
CA SER A 512 13.60 -18.50 -0.41
C SER A 512 14.67 -19.04 -1.37
N LEU A 513 15.94 -18.67 -1.18
CA LEU A 513 17.06 -19.23 -1.94
C LEU A 513 17.24 -20.72 -1.62
N LEU A 514 17.11 -21.12 -0.35
CA LEU A 514 17.14 -22.54 0.05
C LEU A 514 15.97 -23.34 -0.56
N VAL A 515 14.78 -22.74 -0.68
CA VAL A 515 13.65 -23.34 -1.38
C VAL A 515 13.97 -23.54 -2.86
N ILE A 516 14.51 -22.53 -3.55
CA ILE A 516 14.91 -22.61 -4.96
C ILE A 516 15.95 -23.71 -5.16
N PHE A 517 17.02 -23.69 -4.36
CA PHE A 517 18.09 -24.69 -4.40
C PHE A 517 17.51 -26.10 -4.23
N SER A 518 16.68 -26.30 -3.21
CA SER A 518 15.99 -27.58 -2.96
C SER A 518 15.11 -28.02 -4.14
N ILE A 519 14.42 -27.10 -4.82
CA ILE A 519 13.64 -27.40 -6.02
C ILE A 519 14.55 -27.82 -7.18
N ILE A 520 15.70 -27.17 -7.38
CA ILE A 520 16.66 -27.52 -8.44
C ILE A 520 17.13 -28.98 -8.31
N PHE A 521 17.42 -29.46 -7.09
CA PHE A 521 17.79 -30.87 -6.88
C PHE A 521 16.65 -31.86 -7.14
N ILE A 522 15.40 -31.44 -6.92
CA ILE A 522 14.23 -32.31 -7.09
C ILE A 522 13.77 -32.32 -8.56
N ASP A 523 13.73 -31.15 -9.20
CA ASP A 523 13.31 -30.94 -10.58
C ASP A 523 13.99 -29.69 -11.16
N TRP A 524 15.12 -29.89 -11.84
CA TRP A 524 15.95 -28.82 -12.38
C TRP A 524 15.18 -27.86 -13.29
N LYS A 525 14.20 -28.36 -14.06
CA LYS A 525 13.43 -27.52 -15.00
C LYS A 525 12.54 -26.56 -14.25
N THR A 526 11.80 -27.06 -13.25
CA THR A 526 10.97 -26.19 -12.38
C THR A 526 11.86 -25.23 -11.60
N GLY A 527 13.01 -25.71 -11.10
CA GLY A 527 14.02 -24.91 -10.41
C GLY A 527 14.54 -23.76 -11.27
N ALA A 528 14.93 -24.02 -12.52
CA ALA A 528 15.38 -23.00 -13.46
C ALA A 528 14.30 -21.97 -13.77
N ILE A 529 13.04 -22.39 -13.96
CA ILE A 529 11.92 -21.48 -14.21
C ILE A 529 11.70 -20.53 -13.02
N ILE A 530 11.66 -21.06 -11.78
CA ILE A 530 11.48 -20.19 -10.60
C ILE A 530 12.71 -19.31 -10.37
N SER A 531 13.92 -19.78 -10.64
CA SER A 531 15.14 -18.96 -10.60
C SER A 531 15.09 -17.80 -11.60
N LEU A 532 14.69 -18.06 -12.85
CA LEU A 532 14.55 -17.02 -13.87
C LEU A 532 13.46 -16.00 -13.49
N PHE A 533 12.34 -16.46 -12.93
CA PHE A 533 11.28 -15.57 -12.45
C PHE A 533 11.75 -14.72 -11.26
N PHE A 534 12.50 -15.31 -10.32
CA PHE A 534 13.11 -14.62 -9.19
C PHE A 534 14.10 -13.55 -9.67
N LEU A 535 14.99 -13.91 -10.62
CA LEU A 535 15.94 -12.98 -11.23
C LEU A 535 15.25 -11.87 -12.04
N TRP A 536 14.13 -12.17 -12.71
CA TRP A 536 13.35 -11.16 -13.41
C TRP A 536 12.79 -10.10 -12.45
N ILE A 537 12.25 -10.51 -11.30
CA ILE A 537 11.81 -9.58 -10.26
C ILE A 537 12.99 -8.73 -9.76
N LEU A 538 14.14 -9.34 -9.44
CA LEU A 538 15.32 -8.60 -8.98
C LEU A 538 15.87 -7.64 -10.04
N ALA A 539 15.97 -8.07 -11.29
CA ALA A 539 16.44 -7.24 -12.40
C ALA A 539 15.56 -5.99 -12.58
N SER A 540 14.25 -6.12 -12.37
CA SER A 540 13.35 -4.96 -12.41
C SER A 540 13.60 -3.97 -11.28
N GLY A 541 14.11 -4.39 -10.12
CA GLY A 541 14.48 -3.50 -9.02
C GLY A 541 15.87 -2.89 -9.18
N PHE A 542 16.85 -3.67 -9.65
CA PHE A 542 18.24 -3.22 -9.74
C PHE A 542 18.53 -2.29 -10.91
N ILE A 543 17.58 -2.07 -11.82
CA ILE A 543 17.73 -1.09 -12.89
C ILE A 543 17.81 0.36 -12.37
N ILE A 544 17.31 0.64 -11.16
CA ILE A 544 17.39 1.97 -10.55
C ILE A 544 18.60 2.13 -9.63
N THR A 545 19.06 3.36 -9.43
CA THR A 545 20.32 3.68 -8.72
C THR A 545 20.26 3.45 -7.20
N GLU A 546 19.06 3.46 -6.62
CA GLU A 546 18.85 3.40 -5.17
C GLU A 546 17.99 2.19 -4.72
N PRO A 547 18.40 0.94 -5.01
CA PRO A 547 17.64 -0.27 -4.64
C PRO A 547 17.68 -0.58 -3.14
N TRP A 548 18.40 0.21 -2.33
CA TRP A 548 18.40 0.10 -0.88
C TRP A 548 17.08 0.59 -0.26
N TRP A 549 16.36 1.50 -0.92
CA TRP A 549 15.17 2.08 -0.34
C TRP A 549 13.94 1.30 -0.79
N ALA A 550 13.32 0.54 0.12
CA ALA A 550 12.28 -0.42 -0.22
C ALA A 550 11.11 0.18 -1.03
N ARG A 551 10.72 1.42 -0.73
CA ARG A 551 9.65 2.12 -1.46
C ARG A 551 9.99 2.40 -2.93
N PHE A 552 11.27 2.44 -3.30
CA PHE A 552 11.66 2.61 -4.69
C PHE A 552 11.63 1.30 -5.47
N VAL A 553 11.90 0.17 -4.81
CA VAL A 553 11.94 -1.17 -5.42
C VAL A 553 10.94 -2.15 -4.79
N PRO A 554 9.67 -1.76 -4.56
CA PRO A 554 8.75 -2.53 -3.74
C PRO A 554 8.51 -3.96 -4.26
N GLN A 555 8.68 -4.17 -5.57
CA GLN A 555 8.54 -5.45 -6.23
C GLN A 555 9.55 -6.51 -5.80
N ILE A 556 10.71 -6.14 -5.23
CA ILE A 556 11.70 -7.11 -4.72
C ILE A 556 11.06 -8.04 -3.67
N TYR A 557 10.07 -7.54 -2.91
CA TYR A 557 9.32 -8.34 -1.95
C TYR A 557 8.59 -9.55 -2.57
N PHE A 558 8.24 -9.49 -3.85
CA PHE A 558 7.52 -10.59 -4.52
C PHE A 558 8.41 -11.83 -4.70
N ALA A 559 9.74 -11.65 -4.78
CA ALA A 559 10.66 -12.72 -5.13
C ALA A 559 10.62 -13.86 -4.10
N PRO A 560 10.80 -13.61 -2.77
CA PRO A 560 10.68 -14.68 -1.78
C PRO A 560 9.32 -15.37 -1.77
N ILE A 561 8.23 -14.60 -1.86
CA ILE A 561 6.86 -15.13 -1.76
C ILE A 561 6.50 -16.01 -2.96
N SER A 562 7.02 -15.70 -4.16
CA SER A 562 6.78 -16.51 -5.36
C SER A 562 7.31 -17.95 -5.23
N THR A 563 8.38 -18.17 -4.45
CA THR A 563 8.96 -19.51 -4.21
C THR A 563 8.02 -20.41 -3.40
N ILE A 564 7.22 -19.82 -2.50
CA ILE A 564 6.20 -20.54 -1.72
C ILE A 564 5.21 -21.20 -2.68
N LEU A 565 4.74 -20.48 -3.68
CA LEU A 565 3.77 -20.97 -4.66
C LEU A 565 4.28 -22.21 -5.39
N VAL A 566 5.49 -22.16 -5.94
CA VAL A 566 6.05 -23.28 -6.71
C VAL A 566 6.35 -24.48 -5.81
N SER A 567 6.78 -24.25 -4.57
CA SER A 567 7.11 -25.33 -3.63
C SER A 567 5.92 -26.23 -3.26
N TYR A 568 4.66 -25.77 -3.41
CA TYR A 568 3.46 -26.60 -3.22
C TYR A 568 3.28 -27.71 -4.27
N LYS A 569 4.00 -27.64 -5.40
CA LYS A 569 4.04 -28.73 -6.39
C LYS A 569 4.69 -30.00 -5.83
N PHE A 570 5.53 -29.89 -4.81
CA PHE A 570 6.37 -30.96 -4.31
C PHE A 570 5.99 -31.41 -2.89
N ASN A 571 6.13 -32.72 -2.61
CA ASN A 571 5.75 -33.33 -1.34
C ASN A 571 6.93 -33.61 -0.38
N SER A 572 8.13 -33.10 -0.68
CA SER A 572 9.36 -33.31 0.11
C SER A 572 9.24 -32.75 1.54
N LYS A 573 9.72 -33.51 2.54
CA LYS A 573 9.74 -33.09 3.95
C LYS A 573 10.53 -31.79 4.15
N VAL A 574 11.70 -31.68 3.50
CA VAL A 574 12.56 -30.49 3.56
C VAL A 574 11.85 -29.29 2.95
N LEU A 575 11.30 -29.42 1.74
CA LEU A 575 10.56 -28.33 1.10
C LEU A 575 9.32 -27.92 1.90
N LYS A 576 8.61 -28.88 2.50
CA LYS A 576 7.47 -28.57 3.38
C LYS A 576 7.89 -27.74 4.58
N PHE A 577 9.01 -28.11 5.23
CA PHE A 577 9.56 -27.36 6.34
C PHE A 577 9.96 -25.95 5.91
N LEU A 578 10.80 -25.82 4.89
CA LEU A 578 11.27 -24.52 4.39
C LEU A 578 10.11 -23.61 3.95
N ARG A 579 9.15 -24.15 3.21
CA ARG A 579 7.94 -23.43 2.79
C ARG A 579 7.11 -22.95 3.97
N ASN A 580 6.85 -23.82 4.94
CA ASN A 580 6.03 -23.47 6.10
C ASN A 580 6.75 -22.45 6.99
N PHE A 581 8.09 -22.55 7.11
CA PHE A 581 8.90 -21.57 7.81
C PHE A 581 8.91 -20.22 7.09
N LEU A 582 9.08 -20.20 5.76
CA LEU A 582 8.97 -18.98 4.96
C LEU A 582 7.58 -18.33 5.05
N LEU A 583 6.52 -19.13 5.06
CA LEU A 583 5.15 -18.65 5.29
C LEU A 583 5.01 -18.02 6.68
N PHE A 584 5.54 -18.67 7.72
CA PHE A 584 5.55 -18.12 9.07
C PHE A 584 6.29 -16.77 9.13
N LEU A 585 7.49 -16.69 8.55
CA LEU A 585 8.28 -15.45 8.49
C LEU A 585 7.52 -14.34 7.76
N ALA A 586 6.93 -14.63 6.60
CA ALA A 586 6.17 -13.65 5.82
C ALA A 586 4.96 -13.11 6.58
N ILE A 587 4.19 -14.00 7.24
CA ILE A 587 3.03 -13.62 8.05
C ILE A 587 3.47 -12.77 9.24
N ALA A 588 4.48 -13.23 9.99
CA ALA A 588 5.00 -12.50 11.15
C ALA A 588 5.51 -11.10 10.75
N ASN A 589 6.26 -11.01 9.65
CA ASN A 589 6.80 -9.76 9.15
C ASN A 589 5.71 -8.73 8.84
N ILE A 590 4.68 -9.13 8.06
CA ILE A 590 3.57 -8.23 7.71
C ILE A 590 2.76 -7.86 8.95
N LEU A 591 2.50 -8.79 9.87
CA LEU A 591 1.74 -8.50 11.10
C LEU A 591 2.46 -7.49 11.99
N LEU A 592 3.77 -7.64 12.18
CA LEU A 592 4.59 -6.72 12.96
C LEU A 592 4.54 -5.30 12.37
N ILE A 593 4.74 -5.16 11.06
CA ILE A 593 4.70 -3.88 10.36
C ILE A 593 3.30 -3.26 10.43
N SER A 594 2.26 -4.04 10.11
CA SER A 594 0.87 -3.57 10.11
C SER A 594 0.44 -3.08 11.48
N MET A 595 0.78 -3.84 12.53
CA MET A 595 0.42 -3.50 13.90
C MET A 595 1.02 -2.16 14.32
N VAL A 596 2.32 -1.96 14.08
CA VAL A 596 2.97 -0.70 14.47
C VAL A 596 2.45 0.46 13.63
N TYR A 597 2.35 0.27 12.32
CA TYR A 597 1.93 1.33 11.41
C TYR A 597 0.52 1.82 11.75
N TYR A 598 -0.50 0.95 11.73
CA TYR A 598 -1.88 1.38 11.92
C TYR A 598 -2.14 1.91 13.34
N THR A 599 -1.48 1.36 14.36
CA THR A 599 -1.55 1.89 15.73
C THR A 599 -0.98 3.32 15.79
N SER A 600 0.16 3.54 15.13
CA SER A 600 0.81 4.85 15.08
C SER A 600 0.00 5.86 14.28
N GLN A 601 -0.58 5.46 13.14
CA GLN A 601 -1.44 6.33 12.34
C GLN A 601 -2.73 6.69 13.07
N TYR A 602 -3.33 5.75 13.81
CA TYR A 602 -4.49 6.05 14.64
C TYR A 602 -4.13 7.06 15.74
N ALA A 603 -3.05 6.81 16.48
CA ALA A 603 -2.61 7.70 17.57
C ALA A 603 -2.30 9.12 17.05
N THR A 604 -1.62 9.22 15.91
CA THR A 604 -1.33 10.47 15.22
C THR A 604 -2.61 11.19 14.78
N SER A 605 -3.56 10.47 14.20
CA SER A 605 -4.84 11.03 13.74
C SER A 605 -5.69 11.56 14.88
N ALA A 606 -5.80 10.80 15.98
CA ALA A 606 -6.54 11.21 17.17
C ALA A 606 -5.90 12.43 17.85
N SER A 607 -4.56 12.47 17.92
CA SER A 607 -3.82 13.63 18.41
C SER A 607 -4.11 14.87 17.56
N LEU A 608 -4.04 14.74 16.23
CA LEU A 608 -4.27 15.85 15.31
C LEU A 608 -5.71 16.37 15.39
N GLU A 609 -6.70 15.48 15.47
CA GLU A 609 -8.09 15.85 15.61
C GLU A 609 -8.32 16.68 16.87
N ARG A 610 -7.70 16.28 17.99
CA ARG A 610 -7.78 17.00 19.25
C ARG A 610 -7.11 18.37 19.16
N GLN A 611 -5.91 18.45 18.58
CA GLN A 611 -5.21 19.72 18.38
C GLN A 611 -6.00 20.69 17.48
N LEU A 612 -6.61 20.19 16.39
CA LEU A 612 -7.48 20.99 15.52
C LEU A 612 -8.67 21.57 16.31
N LYS A 613 -9.35 20.75 17.11
CA LYS A 613 -10.49 21.18 17.95
C LYS A 613 -10.08 22.22 18.99
N GLU A 614 -8.99 21.97 19.71
CA GLU A 614 -8.47 22.91 20.73
C GLU A 614 -8.06 24.24 20.09
N THR A 615 -7.41 24.20 18.93
CA THR A 615 -7.00 25.40 18.19
C THR A 615 -8.21 26.20 17.71
N ALA A 616 -9.18 25.53 17.08
CA ALA A 616 -10.41 26.16 16.59
C ALA A 616 -11.24 26.78 17.72
N ASN A 617 -11.20 26.21 18.93
CA ASN A 617 -11.91 26.75 20.09
C ASN A 617 -11.16 27.92 20.73
N SER A 618 -9.83 27.84 20.83
CA SER A 618 -9.02 28.76 21.63
C SER A 618 -8.58 30.02 20.87
N TYR A 619 -8.42 29.92 19.56
CA TYR A 619 -7.86 31.00 18.74
C TYR A 619 -8.89 31.54 17.74
N LYS A 620 -8.93 32.85 17.60
CA LYS A 620 -9.67 33.54 16.54
C LYS A 620 -8.93 33.41 15.21
N LYS A 621 -7.61 33.57 15.26
CA LYS A 621 -6.71 33.59 14.11
C LYS A 621 -5.35 33.05 14.51
N ILE A 622 -4.69 32.32 13.61
CA ILE A 622 -3.32 31.83 13.80
C ILE A 622 -2.43 32.28 12.65
N TYR A 623 -1.17 32.58 12.97
CA TYR A 623 -0.10 32.82 12.03
C TYR A 623 0.75 31.56 11.98
N ILE A 624 1.01 31.05 10.77
CA ILE A 624 1.68 29.77 10.57
C ILE A 624 2.92 29.92 9.69
N TYR A 625 3.98 29.20 10.02
CA TYR A 625 5.10 28.98 9.11
C TYR A 625 5.33 27.48 8.97
N PHE A 626 5.13 26.99 7.75
CA PHE A 626 5.49 25.65 7.33
C PHE A 626 6.57 25.77 6.25
N PRO A 627 7.80 25.26 6.47
CA PRO A 627 8.83 25.29 5.43
C PRO A 627 8.47 24.40 4.23
N TYR A 628 7.61 23.40 4.43
CA TYR A 628 7.09 22.49 3.41
C TYR A 628 5.60 22.26 3.62
N GLY A 629 4.85 22.04 2.53
CA GLY A 629 3.44 21.63 2.59
C GLY A 629 2.46 22.70 3.08
N THR A 630 2.85 23.98 3.04
CA THR A 630 2.01 25.12 3.44
C THR A 630 0.63 25.09 2.79
N PHE A 631 0.56 24.74 1.51
CA PHE A 631 -0.70 24.71 0.76
C PHE A 631 -1.67 23.65 1.29
N ALA A 632 -1.17 22.43 1.53
CA ALA A 632 -1.96 21.33 2.08
C ALA A 632 -2.42 21.62 3.52
N SER A 633 -1.50 22.12 4.36
CA SER A 633 -1.81 22.50 5.75
C SER A 633 -2.85 23.61 5.83
N LEU A 634 -2.75 24.65 5.00
CA LEU A 634 -3.75 25.73 4.92
C LEU A 634 -5.12 25.21 4.53
N TYR A 635 -5.19 24.31 3.54
CA TYR A 635 -6.46 23.70 3.13
C TYR A 635 -7.13 22.95 4.28
N ARG A 636 -6.34 22.19 5.06
CA ARG A 636 -6.84 21.44 6.23
C ARG A 636 -7.31 22.37 7.36
N LEU A 637 -6.52 23.39 7.69
CA LEU A 637 -6.88 24.38 8.72
C LEU A 637 -8.17 25.11 8.35
N LYS A 638 -8.29 25.55 7.08
CA LYS A 638 -9.52 26.16 6.55
C LYS A 638 -10.72 25.20 6.66
N SER A 639 -10.53 23.93 6.34
CA SER A 639 -11.59 22.90 6.45
C SER A 639 -12.03 22.65 7.90
N ALA A 640 -11.13 22.89 8.87
CA ALA A 640 -11.42 22.83 10.30
C ALA A 640 -12.01 24.14 10.86
N GLY A 641 -12.27 25.15 10.02
CA GLY A 641 -12.80 26.44 10.43
C GLY A 641 -11.79 27.36 11.14
N ILE A 642 -10.49 27.11 10.97
CA ILE A 642 -9.42 27.90 11.57
C ILE A 642 -8.95 28.95 10.56
N ASP A 643 -8.99 30.23 10.94
CA ASP A 643 -8.39 31.31 10.16
C ASP A 643 -6.87 31.30 10.33
N ALA A 644 -6.16 30.91 9.28
CA ALA A 644 -4.71 30.72 9.30
C ALA A 644 -4.02 31.58 8.24
N VAL A 645 -3.05 32.38 8.66
CA VAL A 645 -2.27 33.27 7.79
C VAL A 645 -0.84 32.77 7.67
N PRO A 646 -0.35 32.46 6.46
CA PRO A 646 1.05 32.09 6.27
C PRO A 646 1.95 33.32 6.48
N VAL A 647 3.02 33.15 7.26
CA VAL A 647 4.05 34.16 7.52
C VAL A 647 5.44 33.55 7.30
N ASP A 648 6.48 34.38 7.22
CA ASP A 648 7.86 33.92 7.07
C ASP A 648 8.50 33.48 8.41
N ALA A 649 9.71 32.90 8.32
CA ALA A 649 10.45 32.44 9.50
C ALA A 649 10.93 33.57 10.42
N ASN A 650 11.10 34.80 9.91
CA ASN A 650 11.57 35.94 10.68
C ASN A 650 10.48 36.51 11.59
N TYR A 651 9.21 36.44 11.17
CA TYR A 651 8.05 36.78 12.01
C TYR A 651 8.13 36.11 13.40
N PHE A 652 8.52 34.84 13.44
CA PHE A 652 8.67 34.08 14.68
C PHE A 652 9.92 34.45 15.48
N LYS A 653 10.96 35.03 14.88
CA LYS A 653 12.13 35.52 15.63
C LYS A 653 11.82 36.78 16.43
N GLU A 654 10.87 37.58 15.96
CA GLU A 654 10.48 38.86 16.54
C GLU A 654 9.39 38.74 17.62
N ALA A 655 8.65 37.62 17.64
CA ALA A 655 7.61 37.32 18.64
C ALA A 655 7.98 36.06 19.47
N PRO A 656 8.68 36.21 20.62
CA PRO A 656 9.23 35.08 21.37
C PRO A 656 8.19 34.24 22.14
N GLN A 657 6.92 34.67 22.23
CA GLN A 657 5.82 33.88 22.79
C GLN A 657 5.32 32.79 21.83
N LYS A 658 6.27 32.02 21.27
CA LYS A 658 5.98 30.90 20.38
C LYS A 658 5.19 29.85 21.15
N ILE A 659 4.06 29.42 20.60
CA ILE A 659 3.40 28.21 21.07
C ILE A 659 3.87 27.11 20.11
N SER A 660 4.81 26.28 20.55
CA SER A 660 5.08 25.01 19.90
C SER A 660 3.93 24.06 20.24
N ALA A 661 3.31 23.49 19.21
CA ALA A 661 2.40 22.37 19.36
C ALA A 661 2.16 21.71 17.99
N ASP A 662 2.33 20.40 17.91
CA ASP A 662 2.79 19.65 16.74
C ASP A 662 1.72 19.41 15.64
N PHE A 663 1.63 20.28 14.63
CA PHE A 663 1.07 19.98 13.29
C PHE A 663 2.12 19.32 12.35
N PHE A 664 3.14 18.73 12.99
CA PHE A 664 4.26 17.89 12.55
C PHE A 664 5.57 18.55 12.13
N SER A 665 5.63 19.86 11.81
CA SER A 665 6.93 20.56 11.58
C SER A 665 6.80 22.07 11.31
N GLY A 666 5.67 22.66 11.69
CA GLY A 666 5.43 24.10 11.53
C GLY A 666 5.40 24.83 12.86
N PHE A 667 5.53 26.15 12.80
CA PHE A 667 5.39 27.04 13.94
C PHE A 667 4.06 27.77 13.84
N PHE A 668 3.38 27.99 14.96
CA PHE A 668 2.22 28.87 15.00
C PHE A 668 2.22 29.81 16.20
N ILE A 669 1.64 31.00 15.99
CA ILE A 669 1.31 31.98 17.04
C ILE A 669 -0.15 32.36 16.79
N GLY A 670 -0.96 32.41 17.85
CA GLY A 670 -2.39 32.65 17.71
C GLY A 670 -2.90 33.85 18.50
N GLU A 671 -3.85 34.56 17.90
CA GLU A 671 -4.70 35.52 18.58
C GLU A 671 -5.82 34.77 19.31
N LYS A 672 -5.78 34.75 20.64
CA LYS A 672 -6.78 34.05 21.45
C LYS A 672 -8.15 34.71 21.33
N LYS A 673 -9.22 33.92 21.42
CA LYS A 673 -10.58 34.47 21.56
C LYS A 673 -10.69 35.14 22.93
N GLU A 674 -11.14 36.39 22.97
CA GLU A 674 -11.48 37.05 24.23
C GLU A 674 -12.61 36.25 24.90
N ASN A 675 -12.41 35.84 26.16
CA ASN A 675 -13.28 35.01 27.02
C ASN A 675 -12.91 33.53 27.22
N GLN A 676 -11.65 33.23 27.51
CA GLN A 676 -11.32 32.13 28.42
C GLN A 676 -10.25 32.61 29.41
N LYS A 677 -10.72 33.18 30.53
CA LYS A 677 -9.94 33.29 31.77
C LYS A 677 -9.99 31.96 32.49
#